data_AF-A0A355E8B3-F1
#
_entry.id   AF-A0A355E8B3-F1
#
_cell.length_a   1.000
_cell.length_b   1.000
_cell.length_c   1.000
_cell.angle_alpha   90.00
_cell.angle_beta   90.00
_cell.angle_gamma   90.00
#
_symmetry.space_group_name_H-M   'P 1'
#
loop_
_entity.id
_entity.type
_entity.pdbx_description
1 polymer ?
#
loop_
_entity_poly.entity_id
_entity_poly.type
_entity_poly.pdbx_seq_one_letter_code
_entity_poly.pdbx_strand_id
1 'polypeptide(L)'
;MRSLRPVSRAHADAILVKLAEQKPALAVFDFDDTLEPWKAKATPETGAALKAASDAGVRVAILTNRPAEKDGNGPTILNSLETLAPAQKAAVTVAGRAGAEMVQYDAQGRPALVERLAAWTPAERAILDAVSKALGERFGTAENQGQTGGNTEYSYFRNLPIGITQATLDAAIAFLGQELAQSGLPGLHVTGRFAQRPDLPPYVQISKIDKQRGMDTLATQRSAYERLADLRALGLPARAAAKALSWLKKIPEARIPAARTLVVGDQFFGGRSADAEMAKAAPGALVVSVGGKADPRLENIFVWPSRAHAGSMELLGAMARKSDGGFNKKAVVGLFLGRSLSIASFILTGIAYPFIAGPAVGWATFGTLMALGPLAAIATGPLNGALADKFSARTSMTLNMAIRAILALALPAFSYFGILNFWTLLLASIANGWALSASMTTEGAYVRRLAGKHQNSVQALVSINFVVLQVLLGLLIGVGSLIDSWNPVTPFLISAAVHAFIIVPLMFLTMPADKPAPAAQGAPRTLDRTLAAAKGFVRRYWKEMLLTAAAVASYPFIHSALPIAVAFFTWVLRSGTVKALRAGDYREVSPREKEVAAELQGREGQDDAETRALRSEAKAWKGRQFKTILFSAGQAVMTYPFQNFALPLIAVILVGAAGKGLILGQFLGAMYFGNLIANSSQAKLPDLRLPLLGRLPGQRIVQGGVLAMAAAWLYTGLVPGSLLAAAAAVAAAAAMMWFAGKVTHRGWIRMLGLGLAALTLPASVWFFPGLLPFLNVKTAMMLAMLAYGFFVGPSAVSLGIYQQNNTDKKHLGKVFGSGSSFFNTFNSLGYGLLSLAAGAFSPAFPALFVPLGLAYLLGGWLFHRAPARLPGLPESSFKKAADRD
;
A
#
# COMPACT_ATOMS: atom_id res chain seq x y z
N MET A 1 -16.27 -26.63 34.97
CA MET A 1 -15.85 -25.34 34.37
C MET A 1 -17.03 -24.37 34.34
N ARG A 2 -16.80 -23.06 34.45
CA ARG A 2 -17.85 -22.02 34.37
C ARG A 2 -17.83 -21.36 32.99
N SER A 3 -19.01 -21.06 32.44
CA SER A 3 -19.15 -20.29 31.19
C SER A 3 -18.69 -18.85 31.38
N LEU A 4 -18.24 -18.20 30.30
CA LEU A 4 -18.04 -16.76 30.25
C LEU A 4 -19.35 -15.99 30.54
N ARG A 5 -19.22 -14.79 31.10
CA ARG A 5 -20.31 -13.83 31.26
C ARG A 5 -20.47 -12.99 29.99
N PRO A 6 -21.67 -12.44 29.71
CA PRO A 6 -21.84 -11.45 28.66
C PRO A 6 -20.88 -10.28 28.80
N VAL A 7 -20.36 -9.78 27.68
CA VAL A 7 -19.55 -8.56 27.66
C VAL A 7 -20.38 -7.34 28.07
N SER A 8 -19.73 -6.27 28.53
CA SER A 8 -20.44 -5.01 28.78
C SER A 8 -20.95 -4.40 27.47
N ARG A 9 -22.00 -3.58 27.53
CA ARG A 9 -22.52 -2.90 26.34
C ARG A 9 -21.46 -2.03 25.66
N ALA A 10 -20.65 -1.31 26.44
CA ALA A 10 -19.55 -0.51 25.93
C ALA A 10 -18.51 -1.34 25.16
N HIS A 11 -18.20 -2.57 25.62
CA HIS A 11 -17.29 -3.47 24.89
C HIS A 11 -17.97 -4.00 23.61
N ALA A 12 -19.23 -4.40 23.68
CA ALA A 12 -20.00 -4.79 22.49
C ALA A 12 -20.00 -3.67 21.43
N ASP A 13 -20.26 -2.43 21.83
CA ASP A 13 -20.23 -1.26 20.93
C ASP A 13 -18.85 -1.04 20.31
N ALA A 14 -17.76 -1.24 21.07
CA ALA A 14 -16.40 -1.18 20.54
C ALA A 14 -16.13 -2.27 19.48
N ILE A 15 -16.64 -3.49 19.68
CA ILE A 15 -16.58 -4.57 18.69
C ILE A 15 -17.39 -4.22 17.44
N LEU A 16 -18.59 -3.64 17.60
CA LEU A 16 -19.42 -3.20 16.47
C LEU A 16 -18.73 -2.09 15.66
N VAL A 17 -18.09 -1.13 16.30
CA VAL A 17 -17.26 -0.11 15.63
C VAL A 17 -16.12 -0.77 14.86
N LYS A 18 -15.39 -1.71 15.50
CA LYS A 18 -14.32 -2.45 14.84
C LYS A 18 -14.83 -3.22 13.62
N LEU A 19 -15.99 -3.87 13.69
CA LEU A 19 -16.59 -4.58 12.55
C LEU A 19 -17.01 -3.63 11.41
N ALA A 20 -17.47 -2.42 11.73
CA ALA A 20 -17.81 -1.41 10.73
C ALA A 20 -16.56 -0.84 10.02
N GLU A 21 -15.47 -0.66 10.75
CA GLU A 21 -14.21 -0.09 10.23
C GLU A 21 -13.32 -1.12 9.55
N GLN A 22 -13.20 -2.31 10.16
CA GLN A 22 -12.33 -3.43 9.78
C GLN A 22 -13.17 -4.66 9.45
N LYS A 23 -13.94 -4.57 8.37
CA LYS A 23 -14.87 -5.62 7.96
C LYS A 23 -14.18 -6.99 7.78
N PRO A 24 -14.78 -8.07 8.32
CA PRO A 24 -14.25 -9.41 8.13
C PRO A 24 -14.26 -9.77 6.64
N ALA A 25 -13.28 -10.57 6.24
CA ALA A 25 -13.22 -11.15 4.91
C ALA A 25 -14.29 -12.23 4.70
N LEU A 26 -14.64 -12.94 5.78
CA LEU A 26 -15.64 -14.00 5.86
C LEU A 26 -16.39 -13.89 7.20
N ALA A 27 -17.72 -13.93 7.15
CA ALA A 27 -18.58 -14.02 8.30
C ALA A 27 -19.43 -15.29 8.18
N VAL A 28 -19.29 -16.19 9.15
CA VAL A 28 -19.98 -17.48 9.20
C VAL A 28 -20.97 -17.46 10.34
N PHE A 29 -22.22 -17.78 10.02
CA PHE A 29 -23.31 -17.85 10.98
C PHE A 29 -23.85 -19.27 11.02
N ASP A 30 -24.11 -19.79 12.22
CA ASP A 30 -25.10 -20.85 12.33
C ASP A 30 -26.51 -20.30 11.99
N PHE A 31 -27.45 -21.20 11.67
CA PHE A 31 -28.81 -20.81 11.37
C PHE A 31 -29.72 -20.86 12.60
N ASP A 32 -29.74 -22.00 13.28
CA ASP A 32 -30.71 -22.32 14.35
C ASP A 32 -30.33 -21.59 15.65
N ASP A 33 -31.30 -20.88 16.22
CA ASP A 33 -31.15 -20.06 17.44
C ASP A 33 -30.05 -18.97 17.35
N THR A 34 -29.50 -18.78 16.15
CA THR A 34 -28.47 -17.77 15.82
C THR A 34 -29.05 -16.72 14.88
N LEU A 35 -29.42 -17.10 13.66
CA LEU A 35 -30.08 -16.21 12.70
C LEU A 35 -31.60 -16.23 12.88
N GLU A 36 -32.17 -17.40 13.15
CA GLU A 36 -33.60 -17.60 13.32
C GLU A 36 -33.88 -18.68 14.37
N PRO A 37 -35.05 -18.69 15.04
CA PRO A 37 -35.42 -19.75 15.97
C PRO A 37 -35.35 -21.15 15.35
N TRP A 38 -35.12 -22.17 16.17
CA TRP A 38 -35.11 -23.56 15.72
C TRP A 38 -36.35 -23.92 14.88
N LYS A 39 -36.14 -24.56 13.73
CA LYS A 39 -37.14 -24.89 12.68
C LYS A 39 -37.86 -23.72 12.00
N ALA A 40 -37.54 -22.47 12.31
CA ALA A 40 -38.14 -21.31 11.65
C ALA A 40 -37.59 -21.09 10.21
N LYS A 41 -38.31 -20.26 9.44
CA LYS A 41 -37.88 -19.71 8.15
C LYS A 41 -37.23 -18.34 8.36
N ALA A 42 -36.34 -17.96 7.45
CA ALA A 42 -35.69 -16.67 7.44
C ALA A 42 -36.69 -15.53 7.23
N THR A 43 -36.56 -14.48 8.02
CA THR A 43 -37.34 -13.26 7.85
C THR A 43 -36.78 -12.41 6.70
N PRO A 44 -37.61 -11.54 6.07
CA PRO A 44 -37.12 -10.56 5.10
C PRO A 44 -36.03 -9.64 5.66
N GLU A 45 -36.09 -9.33 6.96
CA GLU A 45 -35.09 -8.55 7.68
C GLU A 45 -33.73 -9.26 7.70
N THR A 46 -33.69 -10.54 8.09
CA THR A 46 -32.48 -11.37 8.00
C THR A 46 -31.91 -11.35 6.58
N GLY A 47 -32.75 -11.55 5.57
CA GLY A 47 -32.34 -11.50 4.16
C GLY A 47 -31.71 -10.16 3.75
N ALA A 48 -32.31 -9.04 4.18
CA ALA A 48 -31.80 -7.71 3.90
C ALA A 48 -30.46 -7.45 4.59
N ALA A 49 -30.32 -7.87 5.85
CA ALA A 49 -29.09 -7.71 6.62
C ALA A 49 -27.92 -8.53 6.04
N LEU A 50 -28.16 -9.79 5.67
CA LEU A 50 -27.18 -10.65 5.00
C LEU A 50 -26.72 -10.04 3.68
N LYS A 51 -27.67 -9.56 2.86
CA LYS A 51 -27.36 -8.87 1.60
C LYS A 51 -26.58 -7.58 1.82
N ALA A 52 -26.96 -6.75 2.78
CA ALA A 52 -26.30 -5.48 3.05
C ALA A 52 -24.83 -5.68 3.50
N ALA A 53 -24.56 -6.70 4.32
CA ALA A 53 -23.19 -7.10 4.67
C ALA A 53 -22.40 -7.59 3.43
N SER A 54 -23.05 -8.34 2.54
CA SER A 54 -22.46 -8.81 1.28
C SER A 54 -22.12 -7.66 0.32
N ASP A 55 -23.04 -6.72 0.13
CA ASP A 55 -22.85 -5.50 -0.67
C ASP A 55 -21.74 -4.60 -0.09
N ALA A 56 -21.55 -4.66 1.24
CA ALA A 56 -20.47 -4.02 1.96
C ALA A 56 -19.09 -4.71 1.78
N GLY A 57 -19.02 -5.81 1.03
CA GLY A 57 -17.80 -6.54 0.71
C GLY A 57 -17.43 -7.65 1.71
N VAL A 58 -18.33 -8.03 2.62
CA VAL A 58 -18.15 -9.18 3.52
C VAL A 58 -18.68 -10.43 2.82
N ARG A 59 -17.92 -11.53 2.80
CA ARG A 59 -18.50 -12.79 2.36
C ARG A 59 -19.33 -13.38 3.51
N VAL A 60 -20.61 -13.62 3.26
CA VAL A 60 -21.50 -14.19 4.26
C VAL A 60 -21.76 -15.66 3.93
N ALA A 61 -21.59 -16.53 4.92
CA ALA A 61 -21.89 -17.94 4.82
C ALA A 61 -22.78 -18.41 5.97
N ILE A 62 -23.69 -19.33 5.67
CA ILE A 62 -24.50 -20.03 6.66
C ILE A 62 -23.94 -21.44 6.79
N LEU A 63 -23.44 -21.80 7.97
CA LEU A 63 -22.90 -23.13 8.26
C LEU A 63 -23.77 -23.81 9.31
N THR A 64 -24.61 -24.74 8.86
CA THR A 64 -25.67 -25.34 9.68
C THR A 64 -25.61 -26.86 9.64
N ASN A 65 -26.15 -27.49 10.68
CA ASN A 65 -26.38 -28.94 10.71
C ASN A 65 -27.59 -29.36 9.86
N ARG A 66 -28.49 -28.43 9.48
CA ARG A 66 -29.60 -28.73 8.57
C ARG A 66 -29.04 -29.17 7.20
N PRO A 67 -29.60 -30.21 6.58
CA PRO A 67 -29.20 -30.60 5.24
C PRO A 67 -29.78 -29.64 4.20
N ALA A 68 -29.16 -29.53 3.04
CA ALA A 68 -29.69 -28.82 1.88
C ALA A 68 -30.77 -29.65 1.17
N GLU A 69 -30.55 -30.96 1.05
CA GLU A 69 -31.53 -31.91 0.52
C GLU A 69 -32.29 -32.63 1.64
N LYS A 70 -33.51 -33.07 1.37
CA LYS A 70 -34.39 -33.64 2.40
C LYS A 70 -33.92 -35.06 2.78
N ASP A 71 -33.69 -35.29 4.07
CA ASP A 71 -33.33 -36.61 4.63
C ASP A 71 -34.24 -36.99 5.82
N GLY A 72 -35.56 -37.05 5.56
CA GLY A 72 -36.56 -37.40 6.57
C GLY A 72 -37.57 -36.27 6.80
N ASN A 73 -38.03 -36.12 8.05
CA ASN A 73 -39.16 -35.25 8.39
C ASN A 73 -38.75 -33.83 8.86
N GLY A 74 -37.46 -33.53 8.99
CA GLY A 74 -36.96 -32.21 9.38
C GLY A 74 -36.94 -31.18 8.23
N PRO A 75 -36.92 -29.87 8.52
CA PRO A 75 -36.77 -28.84 7.49
C PRO A 75 -35.33 -28.77 6.96
N THR A 76 -35.19 -28.59 5.65
CA THR A 76 -33.89 -28.31 5.01
C THR A 76 -33.51 -26.84 5.16
N ILE A 77 -32.22 -26.52 5.04
CA ILE A 77 -31.79 -25.12 5.01
C ILE A 77 -32.37 -24.38 3.79
N LEU A 78 -32.58 -25.06 2.66
CA LEU A 78 -33.16 -24.44 1.46
C LEU A 78 -34.62 -24.02 1.68
N ASN A 79 -35.43 -24.86 2.33
CA ASN A 79 -36.81 -24.52 2.72
C ASN A 79 -36.84 -23.35 3.71
N SER A 80 -35.82 -23.28 4.56
CA SER A 80 -35.69 -22.22 5.57
C SER A 80 -35.36 -20.86 4.95
N LEU A 81 -34.76 -20.84 3.76
CA LEU A 81 -34.38 -19.62 3.04
C LEU A 81 -35.36 -19.28 1.91
N GLU A 82 -36.46 -20.01 1.75
CA GLU A 82 -37.36 -19.88 0.60
C GLU A 82 -38.01 -18.48 0.49
N THR A 83 -38.26 -17.86 1.64
CA THR A 83 -38.86 -16.52 1.83
C THR A 83 -37.95 -15.40 1.34
N LEU A 84 -36.66 -15.66 1.14
CA LEU A 84 -35.70 -14.65 0.71
C LEU A 84 -35.83 -14.35 -0.78
N ALA A 85 -35.67 -13.06 -1.13
CA ALA A 85 -35.64 -12.62 -2.51
C ALA A 85 -34.42 -13.20 -3.27
N PRO A 86 -34.49 -13.36 -4.61
CA PRO A 86 -33.38 -13.87 -5.42
C PRO A 86 -32.01 -13.22 -5.14
N ALA A 87 -31.99 -11.89 -5.06
CA ALA A 87 -30.76 -11.14 -4.79
C ALA A 87 -30.21 -11.35 -3.37
N GLN A 88 -31.07 -11.69 -2.40
CA GLN A 88 -30.65 -12.02 -1.03
C GLN A 88 -30.09 -13.45 -0.96
N LYS A 89 -30.71 -14.40 -1.65
CA LYS A 89 -30.22 -15.78 -1.78
C LYS A 89 -28.84 -15.81 -2.45
N ALA A 90 -28.67 -15.07 -3.56
CA ALA A 90 -27.40 -14.97 -4.28
C ALA A 90 -26.27 -14.32 -3.45
N ALA A 91 -26.59 -13.61 -2.36
CA ALA A 91 -25.62 -12.93 -1.52
C ALA A 91 -24.93 -13.85 -0.49
N VAL A 92 -25.43 -15.07 -0.28
CA VAL A 92 -24.96 -16.01 0.76
C VAL A 92 -24.50 -17.35 0.17
N THR A 93 -23.44 -17.90 0.74
CA THR A 93 -23.07 -19.30 0.52
C THR A 93 -23.68 -20.16 1.63
N VAL A 94 -24.29 -21.29 1.27
CA VAL A 94 -24.88 -22.20 2.26
C VAL A 94 -24.03 -23.47 2.34
N ALA A 95 -23.55 -23.76 3.54
CA ALA A 95 -22.84 -24.97 3.92
C ALA A 95 -23.78 -25.80 4.80
N GLY A 96 -24.55 -26.68 4.16
CA GLY A 96 -25.48 -27.59 4.82
C GLY A 96 -24.79 -28.81 5.38
N ARG A 97 -25.46 -29.49 6.32
CA ARG A 97 -24.99 -30.73 6.95
C ARG A 97 -23.54 -30.62 7.47
N ALA A 98 -23.30 -29.60 8.29
CA ALA A 98 -21.99 -29.24 8.83
C ALA A 98 -20.90 -29.00 7.75
N GLY A 99 -21.30 -28.60 6.55
CA GLY A 99 -20.38 -28.34 5.43
C GLY A 99 -20.09 -29.56 4.54
N ALA A 100 -20.85 -30.65 4.69
CA ALA A 100 -20.83 -31.76 3.74
C ALA A 100 -21.45 -31.38 2.39
N GLU A 101 -22.39 -30.42 2.41
CA GLU A 101 -23.15 -29.99 1.25
C GLU A 101 -22.92 -28.48 1.03
N MET A 102 -22.45 -28.07 -0.14
CA MET A 102 -22.28 -26.66 -0.48
C MET A 102 -23.27 -26.26 -1.56
N VAL A 103 -24.01 -25.19 -1.30
CA VAL A 103 -25.04 -24.67 -2.20
C VAL A 103 -24.72 -23.24 -2.62
N GLN A 104 -24.94 -22.96 -3.89
CA GLN A 104 -24.89 -21.63 -4.51
C GLN A 104 -26.19 -21.33 -5.23
N TYR A 105 -26.57 -20.05 -5.28
CA TYR A 105 -27.76 -19.58 -5.98
C TYR A 105 -27.39 -18.89 -7.30
N ASP A 106 -28.28 -18.89 -8.28
CA ASP A 106 -28.17 -18.00 -9.45
C ASP A 106 -28.87 -16.65 -9.24
N ALA A 107 -28.85 -15.80 -10.26
CA ALA A 107 -29.51 -14.49 -10.24
C ALA A 107 -31.03 -14.57 -10.00
N GLN A 108 -31.66 -15.70 -10.31
CA GLN A 108 -33.08 -15.96 -10.08
C GLN A 108 -33.35 -16.60 -8.71
N GLY A 109 -32.32 -16.82 -7.88
CA GLY A 109 -32.45 -17.40 -6.56
C GLY A 109 -32.67 -18.92 -6.58
N ARG A 110 -32.35 -19.60 -7.68
CA ARG A 110 -32.45 -21.06 -7.79
C ARG A 110 -31.20 -21.71 -7.23
N PRO A 111 -31.33 -22.67 -6.29
CA PRO A 111 -30.19 -23.34 -5.68
C PRO A 111 -29.53 -24.33 -6.65
N ALA A 112 -28.23 -24.52 -6.49
CA ALA A 112 -27.46 -25.61 -7.07
C ALA A 112 -26.57 -26.20 -5.98
N LEU A 113 -26.71 -27.51 -5.73
CA LEU A 113 -25.74 -28.26 -4.92
C LEU A 113 -24.46 -28.39 -5.75
N VAL A 114 -23.42 -27.66 -5.38
CA VAL A 114 -22.17 -27.56 -6.15
C VAL A 114 -21.11 -28.53 -5.66
N GLU A 115 -21.29 -29.06 -4.46
CA GLU A 115 -20.41 -30.05 -3.85
C GLU A 115 -21.15 -30.84 -2.78
N ARG A 116 -20.85 -32.14 -2.71
CA ARG A 116 -21.32 -33.06 -1.70
C ARG A 116 -20.17 -33.98 -1.30
N LEU A 117 -19.98 -34.17 0.00
CA LEU A 117 -19.03 -35.16 0.51
C LEU A 117 -19.48 -36.58 0.13
N ALA A 118 -18.53 -37.46 -0.16
CA ALA A 118 -18.85 -38.87 -0.36
C ALA A 118 -19.33 -39.53 0.95
N ALA A 119 -20.42 -40.29 0.87
CA ALA A 119 -20.94 -41.11 1.97
C ALA A 119 -19.93 -42.19 2.43
N TRP A 120 -20.25 -42.91 3.50
CA TRP A 120 -19.51 -44.12 3.88
C TRP A 120 -19.53 -45.18 2.76
N THR A 121 -18.35 -45.59 2.32
CA THR A 121 -18.15 -46.74 1.44
C THR A 121 -18.45 -48.06 2.19
N PRO A 122 -18.75 -49.16 1.47
CA PRO A 122 -18.95 -50.46 2.12
C PRO A 122 -17.77 -50.91 2.99
N ALA A 123 -16.54 -50.65 2.54
CA ALA A 123 -15.32 -50.98 3.30
C ALA A 123 -15.21 -50.18 4.60
N GLU A 124 -15.47 -48.87 4.56
CA GLU A 124 -15.48 -48.04 5.77
C GLU A 124 -16.59 -48.46 6.74
N ARG A 125 -17.76 -48.88 6.22
CA ARG A 125 -18.85 -49.39 7.07
C ARG A 125 -18.44 -50.66 7.80
N ALA A 126 -17.79 -51.59 7.12
CA ALA A 126 -17.28 -52.81 7.74
C ALA A 126 -16.27 -52.52 8.87
N ILE A 127 -15.39 -51.53 8.67
CA ILE A 127 -14.47 -51.06 9.72
C ILE A 127 -15.24 -50.47 10.90
N LEU A 128 -16.22 -49.59 10.64
CA LEU A 128 -17.02 -48.96 11.70
C LEU A 128 -17.80 -50.00 12.52
N ASP A 129 -18.35 -51.03 11.87
CA ASP A 129 -19.05 -52.12 12.54
C ASP A 129 -18.10 -52.96 13.41
N ALA A 130 -16.88 -53.25 12.93
CA ALA A 130 -15.86 -53.96 13.70
C ALA A 130 -15.40 -53.15 14.93
N VAL A 131 -15.09 -51.86 14.74
CA VAL A 131 -14.69 -50.96 15.82
C VAL A 131 -15.83 -50.77 16.84
N SER A 132 -17.06 -50.68 16.36
CA SER A 132 -18.25 -50.63 17.20
C SER A 132 -18.40 -51.89 18.05
N LYS A 133 -18.19 -53.08 17.45
CA LYS A 133 -18.23 -54.35 18.17
C LYS A 133 -17.17 -54.37 19.29
N ALA A 134 -15.93 -54.00 18.98
CA ALA A 134 -14.84 -53.94 19.97
C ALA A 134 -15.15 -52.94 21.11
N LEU A 135 -15.76 -51.79 20.79
CA LEU A 135 -16.24 -50.84 21.78
C LEU A 135 -17.31 -51.45 22.69
N GLY A 136 -18.28 -52.15 22.12
CA GLY A 136 -19.34 -52.82 22.87
C GLY A 136 -18.82 -53.92 23.79
N GLU A 137 -17.82 -54.69 23.33
CA GLU A 137 -17.15 -55.70 24.14
C GLU A 137 -16.41 -55.10 25.33
N ARG A 138 -15.82 -53.91 25.17
CA ARG A 138 -15.01 -53.26 26.20
C ARG A 138 -15.81 -52.42 27.21
N PHE A 139 -16.86 -51.71 26.75
CA PHE A 139 -17.60 -50.74 27.56
C PHE A 139 -19.08 -51.08 27.75
N GLY A 140 -19.52 -52.23 27.22
CA GLY A 140 -20.93 -52.65 27.26
C GLY A 140 -21.78 -52.00 26.16
N THR A 141 -23.05 -52.37 26.11
CA THR A 141 -24.01 -51.86 25.13
C THR A 141 -25.38 -51.74 25.78
N ALA A 142 -26.14 -50.72 25.39
CA ALA A 142 -27.53 -50.56 25.78
C ALA A 142 -28.42 -50.51 24.54
N GLU A 143 -29.69 -50.87 24.71
CA GLU A 143 -30.71 -50.68 23.69
C GLU A 143 -31.53 -49.42 23.96
N ASN A 144 -31.87 -48.71 22.89
CA ASN A 144 -32.85 -47.63 22.92
C ASN A 144 -33.79 -47.81 21.73
N GLN A 145 -35.09 -47.96 21.98
CA GLN A 145 -36.11 -48.21 20.95
C GLN A 145 -35.76 -49.40 20.02
N GLY A 146 -35.21 -50.48 20.57
CA GLY A 146 -34.81 -51.68 19.83
C GLY A 146 -33.52 -51.55 19.01
N GLN A 147 -32.74 -50.48 19.23
CA GLN A 147 -31.45 -50.28 18.55
C GLN A 147 -30.31 -50.12 19.56
N THR A 148 -29.22 -50.87 19.33
CA THR A 148 -27.95 -50.75 20.07
C THR A 148 -27.04 -49.67 19.49
N GLY A 149 -27.34 -49.20 18.29
CA GLY A 149 -26.61 -48.19 17.53
C GLY A 149 -27.24 -48.02 16.15
N GLY A 150 -26.65 -47.15 15.33
CA GLY A 150 -27.15 -46.88 13.99
C GLY A 150 -26.14 -46.18 13.10
N ASN A 151 -26.37 -46.25 11.79
CA ASN A 151 -25.53 -45.62 10.79
C ASN A 151 -26.37 -44.72 9.88
N THR A 152 -25.83 -43.54 9.58
CA THR A 152 -26.39 -42.56 8.64
C THR A 152 -25.42 -42.39 7.46
N GLU A 153 -25.67 -41.47 6.54
CA GLU A 153 -24.80 -41.25 5.38
C GLU A 153 -23.35 -40.85 5.77
N TYR A 154 -23.19 -40.17 6.92
CA TYR A 154 -21.91 -39.60 7.38
C TYR A 154 -21.57 -39.84 8.85
N SER A 155 -22.48 -40.43 9.63
CA SER A 155 -22.24 -40.67 11.06
C SER A 155 -22.68 -42.05 11.48
N TYR A 156 -21.91 -42.64 12.39
CA TYR A 156 -22.18 -43.89 13.07
C TYR A 156 -22.34 -43.61 14.56
N PHE A 157 -23.27 -44.25 15.25
CA PHE A 157 -23.38 -44.13 16.71
C PHE A 157 -23.65 -45.47 17.39
N ARG A 158 -23.23 -45.58 18.64
CA ARG A 158 -23.48 -46.74 19.51
C ARG A 158 -23.90 -46.29 20.90
N ASN A 159 -24.93 -46.91 21.44
CA ASN A 159 -25.43 -46.66 22.79
C ASN A 159 -24.59 -47.41 23.84
N LEU A 160 -24.24 -46.72 24.92
CA LEU A 160 -23.48 -47.23 26.06
C LEU A 160 -24.43 -47.46 27.26
N PRO A 161 -24.04 -48.29 28.25
CA PRO A 161 -24.87 -48.55 29.43
C PRO A 161 -25.30 -47.29 30.19
N ILE A 162 -26.52 -47.30 30.73
CA ILE A 162 -27.03 -46.24 31.61
C ILE A 162 -26.20 -46.22 32.90
N GLY A 163 -25.91 -45.03 33.42
CA GLY A 163 -25.17 -44.86 34.68
C GLY A 163 -23.65 -44.80 34.55
N ILE A 164 -23.09 -44.84 33.34
CA ILE A 164 -21.64 -44.64 33.15
C ILE A 164 -21.21 -43.23 33.58
N THR A 165 -19.98 -43.14 34.09
CA THR A 165 -19.39 -41.86 34.50
C THR A 165 -18.83 -41.07 33.30
N GLN A 166 -18.64 -39.76 33.43
CA GLN A 166 -17.95 -38.95 32.41
C GLN A 166 -16.57 -39.51 32.06
N ALA A 167 -15.81 -40.00 33.05
CA ALA A 167 -14.50 -40.61 32.83
C ALA A 167 -14.58 -41.88 31.95
N THR A 168 -15.65 -42.68 32.12
CA THR A 168 -15.89 -43.87 31.30
C THR A 168 -16.26 -43.48 29.87
N LEU A 169 -17.08 -42.43 29.71
CA LEU A 169 -17.44 -41.89 28.40
C LEU A 169 -16.20 -41.33 27.67
N ASP A 170 -15.33 -40.60 28.37
CA ASP A 170 -14.09 -40.06 27.82
C ASP A 170 -13.11 -41.18 27.43
N ALA A 171 -13.02 -42.25 28.24
CA ALA A 171 -12.23 -43.43 27.91
C ALA A 171 -12.77 -44.17 26.66
N ALA A 172 -14.09 -44.25 26.50
CA ALA A 172 -14.73 -44.82 25.32
C ALA A 172 -14.44 -44.00 24.05
N ILE A 173 -14.47 -42.66 24.15
CA ILE A 173 -14.09 -41.76 23.05
C ILE A 173 -12.61 -41.97 22.66
N ALA A 174 -11.71 -42.00 23.65
CA ALA A 174 -10.28 -42.18 23.41
C ALA A 174 -9.97 -43.54 22.76
N PHE A 175 -10.61 -44.60 23.25
CA PHE A 175 -10.51 -45.93 22.67
C PHE A 175 -10.97 -45.95 21.21
N LEU A 176 -12.14 -45.40 20.92
CA LEU A 176 -12.67 -45.29 19.56
C LEU A 176 -11.71 -44.55 18.62
N GLY A 177 -11.15 -43.43 19.07
CA GLY A 177 -10.19 -42.66 18.28
C GLY A 177 -8.94 -43.48 17.92
N GLN A 178 -8.44 -44.30 18.85
CA GLN A 178 -7.29 -45.17 18.63
C GLN A 178 -7.61 -46.33 17.68
N GLU A 179 -8.73 -47.03 17.90
CA GLU A 179 -9.17 -48.15 17.06
C GLU A 179 -9.43 -47.73 15.62
N LEU A 180 -10.06 -46.56 15.42
CA LEU A 180 -10.28 -46.00 14.08
C LEU A 180 -8.96 -45.68 13.38
N ALA A 181 -7.99 -45.10 14.09
CA ALA A 181 -6.67 -44.81 13.52
C ALA A 181 -5.93 -46.11 13.13
N GLN A 182 -5.98 -47.15 13.97
CA GLN A 182 -5.37 -48.45 13.69
C GLN A 182 -6.06 -49.19 12.54
N SER A 183 -7.38 -49.01 12.40
CA SER A 183 -8.19 -49.63 11.34
C SER A 183 -8.18 -48.83 10.02
N GLY A 184 -7.31 -47.83 9.88
CA GLY A 184 -7.13 -47.08 8.64
C GLY A 184 -8.08 -45.91 8.41
N LEU A 185 -8.82 -45.47 9.42
CA LEU A 185 -9.71 -44.29 9.38
C LEU A 185 -9.29 -43.21 10.40
N PRO A 186 -8.05 -42.68 10.31
CA PRO A 186 -7.61 -41.63 11.23
C PRO A 186 -8.35 -40.31 11.00
N GLY A 187 -8.52 -39.51 12.05
CA GLY A 187 -9.03 -38.15 11.96
C GLY A 187 -10.55 -38.00 11.80
N LEU A 188 -11.33 -39.07 12.04
CA LEU A 188 -12.78 -38.97 12.16
C LEU A 188 -13.18 -38.29 13.47
N HIS A 189 -14.28 -37.53 13.45
CA HIS A 189 -14.77 -36.82 14.61
C HIS A 189 -15.53 -37.78 15.54
N VAL A 190 -15.01 -38.03 16.74
CA VAL A 190 -15.63 -38.90 17.75
C VAL A 190 -16.16 -38.05 18.90
N THR A 191 -17.44 -38.21 19.24
CA THR A 191 -18.09 -37.50 20.36
C THR A 191 -18.81 -38.47 21.26
N GLY A 192 -18.79 -38.21 22.56
CA GLY A 192 -19.63 -38.90 23.54
C GLY A 192 -20.69 -37.94 24.08
N ARG A 193 -21.92 -38.42 24.20
CA ARG A 193 -23.06 -37.60 24.62
C ARG A 193 -23.91 -38.34 25.64
N PHE A 194 -24.19 -37.67 26.76
CA PHE A 194 -25.30 -38.04 27.62
C PHE A 194 -26.62 -37.64 26.96
N ALA A 195 -27.63 -38.50 27.07
CA ALA A 195 -28.97 -38.22 26.59
C ALA A 195 -29.60 -37.02 27.33
N GLN A 196 -30.65 -36.43 26.76
CA GLN A 196 -31.35 -35.30 27.41
C GLN A 196 -32.06 -35.70 28.70
N ARG A 197 -32.50 -36.95 28.77
CA ARG A 197 -33.07 -37.52 29.97
C ARG A 197 -32.10 -38.52 30.61
N PRO A 198 -32.01 -38.59 31.95
CA PRO A 198 -31.08 -39.50 32.64
C PRO A 198 -31.37 -40.98 32.46
N ASP A 199 -32.60 -41.34 32.08
CA ASP A 199 -33.09 -42.70 31.87
C ASP A 199 -32.82 -43.24 30.46
N LEU A 200 -32.28 -42.41 29.57
CA LEU A 200 -31.88 -42.81 28.22
C LEU A 200 -30.38 -43.09 28.18
N PRO A 201 -29.93 -44.11 27.43
CA PRO A 201 -28.53 -44.47 27.39
C PRO A 201 -27.68 -43.33 26.79
N PRO A 202 -26.50 -43.05 27.37
CA PRO A 202 -25.50 -42.24 26.68
C PRO A 202 -25.03 -42.95 25.41
N TYR A 203 -24.46 -42.20 24.47
CA TYR A 203 -23.97 -42.77 23.22
C TYR A 203 -22.64 -42.13 22.81
N VAL A 204 -21.88 -42.88 22.02
CA VAL A 204 -20.74 -42.36 21.27
C VAL A 204 -21.08 -42.32 19.79
N GLN A 205 -20.62 -41.28 19.11
CA GLN A 205 -20.89 -41.01 17.71
C GLN A 205 -19.58 -40.71 16.99
N ILE A 206 -19.36 -41.40 15.88
CA ILE A 206 -18.29 -41.20 14.91
C ILE A 206 -18.87 -40.45 13.71
N SER A 207 -18.20 -39.43 13.20
CA SER A 207 -18.71 -38.62 12.09
C SER A 207 -17.60 -38.26 11.08
N LYS A 208 -17.90 -38.39 9.77
CA LYS A 208 -17.08 -37.80 8.68
C LYS A 208 -17.21 -36.27 8.61
N ILE A 209 -18.24 -35.73 9.25
CA ILE A 209 -18.68 -34.35 9.12
C ILE A 209 -18.67 -33.66 10.48
N ASP A 210 -18.12 -32.46 10.51
CA ASP A 210 -18.18 -31.52 11.62
C ASP A 210 -18.13 -30.09 11.06
N LYS A 211 -18.52 -29.11 11.88
CA LYS A 211 -18.49 -27.71 11.44
C LYS A 211 -17.05 -27.21 11.23
N GLN A 212 -16.04 -27.89 11.78
CA GLN A 212 -14.64 -27.56 11.53
C GLN A 212 -14.29 -27.75 10.05
N ARG A 213 -14.67 -28.87 9.43
CA ARG A 213 -14.50 -29.13 8.00
C ARG A 213 -15.22 -28.09 7.13
N GLY A 214 -16.46 -27.76 7.48
CA GLY A 214 -17.24 -26.73 6.78
C GLY A 214 -16.53 -25.37 6.79
N MET A 215 -16.01 -24.99 7.96
CA MET A 215 -15.24 -23.77 8.15
C MET A 215 -13.93 -23.79 7.35
N ASP A 216 -13.18 -24.89 7.38
CA ASP A 216 -11.96 -25.06 6.58
C ASP A 216 -12.22 -24.91 5.08
N THR A 217 -13.31 -25.47 4.58
CA THR A 217 -13.69 -25.37 3.15
C THR A 217 -14.03 -23.91 2.77
N LEU A 218 -14.83 -23.23 3.61
CA LEU A 218 -15.20 -21.83 3.39
C LEU A 218 -13.99 -20.89 3.46
N ALA A 219 -13.02 -21.18 4.33
CA ALA A 219 -11.80 -20.38 4.51
C ALA A 219 -10.76 -20.60 3.41
N THR A 220 -10.66 -21.81 2.85
CA THR A 220 -9.60 -22.18 1.88
C THR A 220 -9.99 -21.99 0.43
N GLN A 221 -11.26 -22.09 0.08
CA GLN A 221 -11.73 -22.11 -1.32
C GLN A 221 -12.55 -20.89 -1.70
N ARG A 222 -12.25 -19.77 -1.05
CA ARG A 222 -13.06 -18.55 -1.12
C ARG A 222 -13.26 -18.08 -2.57
N SER A 223 -12.20 -17.75 -3.28
CA SER A 223 -12.23 -17.25 -4.66
C SER A 223 -12.88 -18.24 -5.60
N ALA A 224 -12.74 -19.55 -5.39
CA ALA A 224 -13.39 -20.55 -6.25
C ALA A 224 -14.92 -20.42 -6.20
N TYR A 225 -15.50 -20.30 -5.01
CA TYR A 225 -16.95 -20.06 -4.87
C TYR A 225 -17.37 -18.64 -5.26
N GLU A 226 -16.55 -17.61 -5.05
CA GLU A 226 -16.87 -16.24 -5.51
C GLU A 226 -16.95 -16.20 -7.04
N ARG A 227 -16.00 -16.81 -7.75
CA ARG A 227 -16.03 -16.90 -9.21
C ARG A 227 -17.18 -17.76 -9.71
N LEU A 228 -17.51 -18.83 -8.99
CA LEU A 228 -18.68 -19.65 -9.31
C LEU A 228 -19.97 -18.84 -9.15
N ALA A 229 -20.10 -18.06 -8.07
CA ALA A 229 -21.25 -17.18 -7.86
C ALA A 229 -21.37 -16.14 -8.99
N ASP A 230 -20.25 -15.52 -9.41
CA ASP A 230 -20.23 -14.62 -10.56
C ASP A 230 -20.68 -15.34 -11.86
N LEU A 231 -20.18 -16.55 -12.13
CA LEU A 231 -20.61 -17.35 -13.28
C LEU A 231 -22.10 -17.73 -13.21
N ARG A 232 -22.60 -18.06 -12.02
CA ARG A 232 -24.03 -18.35 -11.81
C ARG A 232 -24.89 -17.12 -12.00
N ALA A 233 -24.43 -15.94 -11.57
CA ALA A 233 -25.11 -14.67 -11.83
C ALA A 233 -25.16 -14.35 -13.33
N LEU A 234 -24.16 -14.77 -14.10
CA LEU A 234 -24.12 -14.68 -15.57
C LEU A 234 -24.87 -15.81 -16.29
N GLY A 235 -25.58 -16.68 -15.57
CA GLY A 235 -26.46 -17.69 -16.16
C GLY A 235 -25.90 -19.11 -16.25
N LEU A 236 -24.79 -19.44 -15.57
CA LEU A 236 -24.28 -20.82 -15.53
C LEU A 236 -25.35 -21.81 -14.98
N PRO A 237 -25.77 -22.82 -15.77
CA PRO A 237 -26.81 -23.75 -15.35
C PRO A 237 -26.38 -24.62 -14.16
N ALA A 238 -27.33 -25.01 -13.30
CA ALA A 238 -27.08 -25.80 -12.09
C ALA A 238 -26.28 -27.10 -12.36
N ARG A 239 -26.62 -27.81 -13.45
CA ARG A 239 -25.96 -29.06 -13.86
C ARG A 239 -24.47 -28.89 -14.18
N ALA A 240 -24.05 -27.70 -14.61
CA ALA A 240 -22.65 -27.41 -14.94
C ALA A 240 -21.85 -26.83 -13.76
N ALA A 241 -22.53 -26.42 -12.67
CA ALA A 241 -21.91 -25.65 -11.59
C ALA A 241 -20.87 -26.46 -10.80
N ALA A 242 -21.14 -27.73 -10.50
CA ALA A 242 -20.17 -28.61 -9.83
C ALA A 242 -18.92 -28.85 -10.70
N LYS A 243 -19.10 -29.06 -12.01
CA LYS A 243 -17.99 -29.20 -12.95
C LYS A 243 -17.17 -27.91 -13.00
N ALA A 244 -17.82 -26.76 -13.16
CA ALA A 244 -17.13 -25.46 -13.15
C ALA A 244 -16.35 -25.23 -11.85
N LEU A 245 -16.94 -25.54 -10.69
CA LEU A 245 -16.28 -25.45 -9.39
C LEU A 245 -15.02 -26.32 -9.35
N SER A 246 -15.07 -27.56 -9.85
CA SER A 246 -13.90 -28.45 -9.89
C SER A 246 -12.72 -27.86 -10.67
N TRP A 247 -12.98 -27.11 -11.74
CA TRP A 247 -11.95 -26.37 -12.48
C TRP A 247 -11.45 -25.17 -11.70
N LEU A 248 -12.35 -24.39 -11.09
CA LEU A 248 -12.01 -23.18 -10.34
C LEU A 248 -11.14 -23.49 -9.11
N LYS A 249 -11.38 -24.63 -8.44
CA LYS A 249 -10.56 -25.09 -7.30
C LYS A 249 -9.12 -25.43 -7.66
N LYS A 250 -8.80 -25.69 -8.94
CA LYS A 250 -7.42 -25.93 -9.39
C LYS A 250 -6.57 -24.65 -9.39
N ILE A 251 -7.20 -23.49 -9.26
CA ILE A 251 -6.49 -22.20 -9.23
C ILE A 251 -6.05 -21.95 -7.78
N PRO A 252 -4.73 -21.87 -7.49
CA PRO A 252 -4.23 -21.72 -6.12
C PRO A 252 -4.76 -20.45 -5.44
N GLU A 253 -5.12 -20.57 -4.16
CA GLU A 253 -5.62 -19.48 -3.34
C GLU A 253 -5.01 -19.48 -1.93
N ALA A 254 -4.83 -18.27 -1.37
CA ALA A 254 -4.45 -18.12 0.03
C ALA A 254 -5.68 -18.28 0.95
N ARG A 255 -5.55 -19.13 1.98
CA ARG A 255 -6.55 -19.26 3.04
C ARG A 255 -6.85 -17.89 3.67
N ILE A 256 -8.12 -17.62 3.94
CA ILE A 256 -8.51 -16.42 4.69
C ILE A 256 -7.89 -16.49 6.10
N PRO A 257 -7.11 -15.48 6.53
CA PRO A 257 -6.58 -15.45 7.88
C PRO A 257 -7.71 -15.49 8.91
N ALA A 258 -7.54 -16.27 9.98
CA ALA A 258 -8.54 -16.41 11.03
C ALA A 258 -8.91 -15.05 11.65
N ALA A 259 -7.93 -14.15 11.88
CA ALA A 259 -8.15 -12.78 12.35
C ALA A 259 -9.08 -11.92 11.45
N ARG A 260 -9.32 -12.33 10.20
CA ARG A 260 -10.29 -11.71 9.29
C ARG A 260 -11.59 -12.49 9.16
N THR A 261 -11.87 -13.39 10.09
CA THR A 261 -13.07 -14.23 10.12
C THR A 261 -13.91 -13.85 11.34
N LEU A 262 -15.22 -13.72 11.13
CA LEU A 262 -16.22 -13.62 12.18
C LEU A 262 -16.99 -14.95 12.22
N VAL A 263 -17.12 -15.54 13.40
CA VAL A 263 -17.92 -16.73 13.65
C VAL A 263 -19.02 -16.37 14.64
N VAL A 264 -20.26 -16.63 14.29
CA VAL A 264 -21.43 -16.36 15.13
C VAL A 264 -22.25 -17.64 15.27
N GLY A 265 -22.57 -17.99 16.51
CA GLY A 265 -23.31 -19.20 16.84
C GLY A 265 -24.07 -19.06 18.15
N ASP A 266 -24.92 -20.03 18.46
CA ASP A 266 -25.79 -19.99 19.62
C ASP A 266 -25.03 -20.51 20.86
N GLN A 267 -24.34 -21.65 20.76
CA GLN A 267 -23.74 -22.31 21.92
C GLN A 267 -22.34 -22.86 21.68
N PHE A 268 -21.37 -22.25 22.38
CA PHE A 268 -19.94 -22.61 22.37
C PHE A 268 -19.46 -23.24 23.69
N PHE A 269 -20.36 -23.84 24.48
CA PHE A 269 -20.04 -24.38 25.81
C PHE A 269 -20.66 -25.75 26.08
N GLY A 270 -19.89 -26.64 26.71
CA GLY A 270 -20.32 -27.98 27.16
C GLY A 270 -20.21 -29.07 26.07
N GLY A 271 -20.43 -30.34 26.45
CA GLY A 271 -20.28 -31.51 25.56
C GLY A 271 -21.25 -31.60 24.37
N ARG A 272 -22.06 -30.56 24.12
CA ARG A 272 -23.02 -30.47 23.01
C ARG A 272 -22.76 -29.29 22.05
N SER A 273 -21.66 -28.55 22.18
CA SER A 273 -21.43 -27.35 21.36
C SER A 273 -20.88 -27.68 19.96
N ALA A 274 -21.76 -27.97 19.00
CA ALA A 274 -21.36 -28.13 17.59
C ALA A 274 -20.65 -26.88 17.03
N ASP A 275 -20.94 -25.70 17.58
CA ASP A 275 -20.38 -24.43 17.14
C ASP A 275 -18.95 -24.20 17.62
N ALA A 276 -18.51 -24.88 18.69
CA ALA A 276 -17.13 -24.81 19.15
C ALA A 276 -16.14 -25.32 18.09
N GLU A 277 -16.58 -26.23 17.21
CA GLU A 277 -15.77 -26.71 16.09
C GLU A 277 -15.54 -25.62 15.03
N MET A 278 -16.47 -24.68 14.84
CA MET A 278 -16.23 -23.51 13.98
C MET A 278 -15.11 -22.62 14.53
N ALA A 279 -15.08 -22.41 15.85
CA ALA A 279 -14.06 -21.60 16.52
C ALA A 279 -12.69 -22.28 16.48
N LYS A 280 -12.62 -23.59 16.73
CA LYS A 280 -11.37 -24.37 16.68
C LYS A 280 -10.73 -24.39 15.28
N ALA A 281 -11.55 -24.37 14.23
CA ALA A 281 -11.07 -24.31 12.84
C ALA A 281 -10.47 -22.95 12.43
N ALA A 282 -10.68 -21.91 13.23
CA ALA A 282 -10.21 -20.55 12.96
C ALA A 282 -9.62 -19.90 14.23
N PRO A 283 -8.47 -20.40 14.75
CA PRO A 283 -7.83 -19.84 15.93
C PRO A 283 -7.42 -18.38 15.69
N GLY A 284 -7.89 -17.47 16.56
CA GLY A 284 -7.75 -16.02 16.39
C GLY A 284 -8.90 -15.30 15.66
N ALA A 285 -9.93 -16.02 15.18
CA ALA A 285 -11.15 -15.40 14.66
C ALA A 285 -11.91 -14.64 15.75
N LEU A 286 -12.70 -13.63 15.37
CA LEU A 286 -13.67 -13.04 16.29
C LEU A 286 -14.83 -14.01 16.44
N VAL A 287 -15.01 -14.59 17.61
CA VAL A 287 -16.07 -15.57 17.87
C VAL A 287 -17.12 -14.95 18.79
N VAL A 288 -18.38 -15.01 18.39
CA VAL A 288 -19.48 -14.42 19.15
C VAL A 288 -20.56 -15.47 19.44
N SER A 289 -20.82 -15.70 20.73
CA SER A 289 -21.92 -16.51 21.23
C SER A 289 -23.14 -15.64 21.48
N VAL A 290 -24.21 -15.84 20.70
CA VAL A 290 -25.50 -15.14 20.88
C VAL A 290 -26.51 -15.94 21.70
N GLY A 291 -26.28 -17.23 21.96
CA GLY A 291 -27.14 -18.05 22.86
C GLY A 291 -26.74 -17.95 24.34
N GLY A 292 -25.71 -17.17 24.68
CA GLY A 292 -25.42 -16.76 26.06
C GLY A 292 -24.41 -17.62 26.81
N LYS A 293 -23.79 -18.62 26.17
CA LYS A 293 -22.76 -19.48 26.80
C LYS A 293 -21.55 -19.71 25.89
N ALA A 294 -20.35 -19.64 26.48
CA ALA A 294 -19.08 -19.84 25.78
C ALA A 294 -17.98 -20.41 26.68
N ASP A 295 -17.12 -21.25 26.10
CA ASP A 295 -15.95 -21.86 26.77
C ASP A 295 -14.78 -20.87 26.84
N PRO A 296 -14.28 -20.53 28.06
CA PRO A 296 -13.18 -19.59 28.21
C PRO A 296 -11.85 -20.07 27.60
N ARG A 297 -11.74 -21.34 27.19
CA ARG A 297 -10.55 -21.89 26.52
C ARG A 297 -10.51 -21.58 25.03
N LEU A 298 -11.63 -21.14 24.43
CA LEU A 298 -11.66 -20.72 23.03
C LEU A 298 -11.07 -19.32 22.92
N GLU A 299 -10.20 -19.11 21.95
CA GLU A 299 -9.56 -17.81 21.73
C GLU A 299 -10.57 -16.78 21.19
N ASN A 300 -10.43 -15.53 21.65
CA ASN A 300 -11.13 -14.37 21.10
C ASN A 300 -12.67 -14.56 21.00
N ILE A 301 -13.22 -15.30 21.97
CA ILE A 301 -14.65 -15.58 22.10
C ILE A 301 -15.34 -14.61 23.06
N PHE A 302 -16.52 -14.14 22.68
CA PHE A 302 -17.33 -13.23 23.49
C PHE A 302 -18.77 -13.72 23.59
N VAL A 303 -19.34 -13.65 24.79
CA VAL A 303 -20.78 -13.83 24.97
C VAL A 303 -21.45 -12.49 24.73
N TRP A 304 -22.35 -12.43 23.76
CA TRP A 304 -23.00 -11.19 23.34
C TRP A 304 -24.09 -10.76 24.35
N PRO A 305 -24.32 -9.45 24.56
CA PRO A 305 -25.35 -8.98 25.50
C PRO A 305 -26.78 -9.26 24.99
N SER A 306 -27.01 -9.02 23.71
CA SER A 306 -28.27 -9.30 23.02
C SER A 306 -28.31 -10.76 22.55
N ARG A 307 -29.42 -11.46 22.74
CA ARG A 307 -29.52 -12.90 22.46
C ARG A 307 -30.03 -13.21 21.05
N ALA A 308 -29.63 -14.38 20.54
CA ALA A 308 -30.12 -15.01 19.31
C ALA A 308 -30.18 -14.03 18.12
N HIS A 309 -31.32 -14.01 17.42
CA HIS A 309 -31.58 -13.18 16.25
C HIS A 309 -31.17 -11.70 16.45
N ALA A 310 -31.53 -11.09 17.60
CA ALA A 310 -31.21 -9.69 17.87
C ALA A 310 -29.70 -9.42 17.92
N GLY A 311 -28.92 -10.32 18.54
CA GLY A 311 -27.47 -10.24 18.56
C GLY A 311 -26.86 -10.37 17.16
N SER A 312 -27.36 -11.31 16.36
CA SER A 312 -26.93 -11.48 14.97
C SER A 312 -27.23 -10.27 14.09
N MET A 313 -28.39 -9.63 14.26
CA MET A 313 -28.76 -8.42 13.52
C MET A 313 -27.88 -7.22 13.88
N GLU A 314 -27.47 -7.06 15.14
CA GLU A 314 -26.51 -6.02 15.53
C GLU A 314 -25.17 -6.19 14.79
N LEU A 315 -24.65 -7.42 14.75
CA LEU A 315 -23.38 -7.75 14.07
C LEU A 315 -23.47 -7.55 12.56
N LEU A 316 -24.53 -8.05 11.92
CA LEU A 316 -24.78 -7.86 10.48
C LEU A 316 -24.94 -6.37 10.16
N GLY A 317 -25.69 -5.63 10.97
CA GLY A 317 -25.88 -4.19 10.84
C GLY A 317 -24.55 -3.43 10.90
N ALA A 318 -23.68 -3.76 11.85
CA ALA A 318 -22.34 -3.16 11.94
C ALA A 318 -21.49 -3.43 10.68
N MET A 319 -21.48 -4.66 10.18
CA MET A 319 -20.77 -5.01 8.94
C MET A 319 -21.36 -4.31 7.71
N ALA A 320 -22.68 -4.10 7.67
CA ALA A 320 -23.38 -3.41 6.60
C ALA A 320 -23.12 -1.90 6.59
N ARG A 321 -22.85 -1.28 7.76
CA ARG A 321 -22.59 0.17 7.84
C ARG A 321 -21.50 0.58 6.85
N LYS A 322 -21.82 1.56 6.01
CA LYS A 322 -20.81 2.28 5.24
C LYS A 322 -20.02 3.11 6.24
N SER A 323 -18.85 2.60 6.66
CA SER A 323 -17.89 3.43 7.38
C SER A 323 -17.38 4.47 6.40
N ASP A 324 -17.98 5.66 6.47
CA ASP A 324 -17.56 6.81 5.68
C ASP A 324 -16.11 7.19 5.98
N GLY A 325 -15.57 6.79 7.14
CA GLY A 325 -14.13 6.76 7.44
C GLY A 325 -13.39 8.09 7.21
N GLY A 326 -14.13 9.19 7.07
CA GLY A 326 -13.65 10.48 6.58
C GLY A 326 -13.26 10.54 5.08
N PHE A 327 -13.52 9.50 4.29
CA PHE A 327 -13.18 9.42 2.87
C PHE A 327 -14.14 10.22 2.00
N ASN A 328 -13.70 11.39 1.54
CA ASN A 328 -14.47 12.19 0.59
C ASN A 328 -14.16 11.74 -0.85
N LYS A 329 -14.94 10.77 -1.36
CA LYS A 329 -14.76 10.21 -2.71
C LYS A 329 -14.73 11.29 -3.79
N LYS A 330 -15.64 12.27 -3.74
CA LYS A 330 -15.72 13.36 -4.71
C LYS A 330 -14.44 14.19 -4.73
N ALA A 331 -13.96 14.58 -3.55
CA ALA A 331 -12.73 15.35 -3.42
C ALA A 331 -11.49 14.55 -3.81
N VAL A 332 -11.40 13.27 -3.46
CA VAL A 332 -10.25 12.42 -3.84
C VAL A 332 -10.21 12.18 -5.35
N VAL A 333 -11.35 11.94 -6.00
CA VAL A 333 -11.43 11.81 -7.46
C VAL A 333 -11.06 13.13 -8.13
N GLY A 334 -11.61 14.25 -7.66
CA GLY A 334 -11.28 15.58 -8.15
C GLY A 334 -9.79 15.88 -8.02
N LEU A 335 -9.20 15.62 -6.85
CA LEU A 335 -7.77 15.77 -6.58
C LEU A 335 -6.95 14.93 -7.56
N PHE A 336 -7.30 13.65 -7.73
CA PHE A 336 -6.55 12.74 -8.57
C PHE A 336 -6.58 13.16 -10.05
N LEU A 337 -7.76 13.54 -10.57
CA LEU A 337 -7.91 14.04 -11.94
C LEU A 337 -7.15 15.35 -12.14
N GLY A 338 -7.36 16.33 -11.25
CA GLY A 338 -6.69 17.63 -11.32
C GLY A 338 -5.17 17.51 -11.21
N ARG A 339 -4.69 16.64 -10.31
CA ARG A 339 -3.27 16.32 -10.19
C ARG A 339 -2.71 15.66 -11.45
N SER A 340 -3.44 14.72 -12.05
CA SER A 340 -2.98 14.02 -13.27
C SER A 340 -2.81 15.00 -14.43
N LEU A 341 -3.79 15.88 -14.64
CA LEU A 341 -3.71 16.95 -15.65
C LEU A 341 -2.58 17.94 -15.33
N SER A 342 -2.46 18.34 -14.07
CA SER A 342 -1.40 19.24 -13.60
C SER A 342 0.00 18.66 -13.80
N ILE A 343 0.18 17.35 -13.58
CA ILE A 343 1.40 16.60 -13.86
C ILE A 343 1.66 16.52 -15.35
N ALA A 344 0.65 16.19 -16.17
CA ALA A 344 0.82 16.12 -17.63
C ALA A 344 1.30 17.46 -18.19
N SER A 345 0.67 18.57 -17.77
CA SER A 345 1.12 19.91 -18.13
C SER A 345 2.52 20.23 -17.60
N PHE A 346 2.87 19.78 -16.39
CA PHE A 346 4.22 19.93 -15.84
C PHE A 346 5.28 19.18 -16.63
N ILE A 347 4.99 17.96 -17.10
CA ILE A 347 5.89 17.17 -17.94
C ILE A 347 6.14 17.91 -19.26
N LEU A 348 5.06 18.36 -19.91
CA LEU A 348 5.15 19.08 -21.19
C LEU A 348 5.97 20.37 -21.06
N THR A 349 5.65 21.20 -20.07
CA THR A 349 6.39 22.45 -19.80
C THR A 349 7.82 22.20 -19.32
N GLY A 350 8.06 21.13 -18.56
CA GLY A 350 9.39 20.74 -18.09
C GLY A 350 10.31 20.30 -19.23
N ILE A 351 9.79 19.62 -20.25
CA ILE A 351 10.55 19.27 -21.46
C ILE A 351 10.78 20.53 -22.31
N ALA A 352 9.80 21.44 -22.38
CA ALA A 352 9.88 22.65 -23.21
C ALA A 352 10.81 23.73 -22.64
N TYR A 353 10.84 23.89 -21.32
CA TYR A 353 11.54 24.98 -20.64
C TYR A 353 13.02 25.14 -21.02
N PRO A 354 13.86 24.08 -21.03
CA PRO A 354 15.26 24.21 -21.41
C PRO A 354 15.45 24.75 -22.83
N PHE A 355 14.52 24.45 -23.74
CA PHE A 355 14.57 24.89 -25.13
C PHE A 355 14.04 26.31 -25.36
N ILE A 356 13.47 26.93 -24.33
CA ILE A 356 13.17 28.37 -24.30
C ILE A 356 14.33 29.10 -23.61
N ALA A 357 14.67 28.66 -22.40
CA ALA A 357 15.61 29.36 -21.54
C ALA A 357 17.06 29.23 -22.02
N GLY A 358 17.49 28.04 -22.48
CA GLY A 358 18.84 27.81 -22.99
C GLY A 358 19.21 28.75 -24.13
N PRO A 359 18.40 28.86 -25.21
CA PRO A 359 18.64 29.82 -26.27
C PRO A 359 18.52 31.29 -25.84
N ALA A 360 17.63 31.62 -24.90
CA ALA A 360 17.40 33.00 -24.47
C ALA A 360 18.55 33.59 -23.65
N VAL A 361 19.26 32.79 -22.85
CA VAL A 361 20.33 33.28 -21.95
C VAL A 361 21.69 32.63 -22.17
N GLY A 362 21.78 31.62 -23.04
CA GLY A 362 22.95 30.76 -23.21
C GLY A 362 22.98 29.62 -22.19
N TRP A 363 23.55 28.47 -22.59
CA TRP A 363 23.55 27.26 -21.75
C TRP A 363 24.31 27.43 -20.43
N ALA A 364 25.43 28.16 -20.39
CA ALA A 364 26.11 28.44 -19.12
C ALA A 364 25.19 29.22 -18.16
N THR A 365 24.62 30.33 -18.61
CA THR A 365 23.71 31.18 -17.83
C THR A 365 22.41 30.46 -17.45
N PHE A 366 21.90 29.56 -18.29
CA PHE A 366 20.76 28.69 -17.97
C PHE A 366 21.05 27.82 -16.74
N GLY A 367 22.27 27.30 -16.61
CA GLY A 367 22.66 26.56 -15.41
C GLY A 367 22.67 27.43 -14.15
N THR A 368 23.08 28.70 -14.26
CA THR A 368 22.94 29.67 -13.17
C THR A 368 21.47 29.93 -12.82
N LEU A 369 20.61 30.11 -13.82
CA LEU A 369 19.17 30.29 -13.63
C LEU A 369 18.55 29.13 -12.83
N MET A 370 18.91 27.89 -13.19
CA MET A 370 18.48 26.67 -12.51
C MET A 370 19.07 26.55 -11.09
N ALA A 371 20.27 27.08 -10.86
CA ALA A 371 20.86 27.15 -9.52
C ALA A 371 20.12 28.14 -8.61
N LEU A 372 19.61 29.25 -9.15
CA LEU A 372 18.99 30.31 -8.36
C LEU A 372 17.48 30.13 -8.15
N GLY A 373 16.77 29.51 -9.10
CA GLY A 373 15.32 29.29 -9.03
C GLY A 373 14.81 28.64 -7.72
N PRO A 374 15.45 27.56 -7.22
CA PRO A 374 15.02 26.89 -5.99
C PRO A 374 15.15 27.74 -4.70
N LEU A 375 15.90 28.84 -4.72
CA LEU A 375 16.19 29.64 -3.53
C LEU A 375 14.95 30.35 -2.96
N ALA A 376 13.96 30.64 -3.81
CA ALA A 376 12.68 31.21 -3.39
C ALA A 376 11.88 30.27 -2.46
N ALA A 377 11.85 28.97 -2.80
CA ALA A 377 11.12 27.97 -2.04
C ALA A 377 11.67 27.79 -0.61
N ILE A 378 12.96 28.09 -0.40
CA ILE A 378 13.64 28.02 0.90
C ILE A 378 13.10 29.09 1.87
N ALA A 379 12.75 30.28 1.36
CA ALA A 379 12.29 31.40 2.17
C ALA A 379 10.79 31.33 2.52
N THR A 380 9.98 30.68 1.69
CA THR A 380 8.50 30.82 1.72
C THR A 380 7.75 29.66 2.38
N GLY A 381 8.40 28.56 2.72
CA GLY A 381 7.76 27.38 3.33
C GLY A 381 6.88 27.70 4.57
N PRO A 382 7.37 28.51 5.54
CA PRO A 382 6.57 28.90 6.71
C PRO A 382 5.33 29.74 6.38
N LEU A 383 5.39 30.57 5.33
CA LEU A 383 4.26 31.41 4.89
C LEU A 383 3.15 30.55 4.27
N ASN A 384 3.54 29.54 3.49
CA ASN A 384 2.60 28.64 2.81
C ASN A 384 1.78 27.79 3.80
N GLY A 385 2.42 27.31 4.89
CA GLY A 385 1.71 26.60 5.97
C GLY A 385 0.69 27.49 6.68
N ALA A 386 1.05 28.74 6.98
CA ALA A 386 0.15 29.69 7.63
C ALA A 386 -1.07 30.07 6.76
N LEU A 387 -0.93 30.07 5.44
CA LEU A 387 -2.05 30.27 4.51
C LEU A 387 -2.95 29.03 4.44
N ALA A 388 -2.38 27.82 4.41
CA ALA A 388 -3.14 26.57 4.40
C ALA A 388 -3.98 26.37 5.68
N ASP A 389 -3.52 26.88 6.82
CA ASP A 389 -4.25 26.79 8.09
C ASP A 389 -5.48 27.74 8.17
N LYS A 390 -5.52 28.80 7.36
CA LYS A 390 -6.61 29.81 7.37
C LYS A 390 -7.71 29.52 6.35
N PHE A 391 -7.37 28.89 5.25
CA PHE A 391 -8.27 28.66 4.12
C PHE A 391 -8.89 27.26 4.16
N SER A 392 -10.00 27.07 3.46
CA SER A 392 -10.57 25.74 3.22
C SER A 392 -9.79 25.03 2.11
N ALA A 393 -9.93 23.70 2.03
CA ALA A 393 -9.31 22.91 0.97
C ALA A 393 -9.68 23.44 -0.42
N ARG A 394 -10.96 23.82 -0.62
CA ARG A 394 -11.44 24.44 -1.86
C ARG A 394 -10.69 25.72 -2.17
N THR A 395 -10.64 26.67 -1.25
CA THR A 395 -10.00 27.97 -1.50
C THR A 395 -8.51 27.81 -1.76
N SER A 396 -7.79 27.07 -0.91
CA SER A 396 -6.33 26.91 -1.07
C SER A 396 -5.95 26.18 -2.36
N MET A 397 -6.59 25.04 -2.66
CA MET A 397 -6.25 24.28 -3.86
C MET A 397 -6.63 25.02 -5.14
N THR A 398 -7.80 25.68 -5.16
CA THR A 398 -8.24 26.48 -6.32
C THR A 398 -7.30 27.67 -6.54
N LEU A 399 -6.92 28.39 -5.48
CA LEU A 399 -5.99 29.52 -5.58
C LEU A 399 -4.63 29.08 -6.10
N ASN A 400 -4.08 27.97 -5.59
CA ASN A 400 -2.81 27.44 -6.08
C ASN A 400 -2.87 27.09 -7.58
N MET A 401 -3.98 26.50 -8.05
CA MET A 401 -4.14 26.18 -9.48
C MET A 401 -4.34 27.43 -10.35
N ALA A 402 -5.03 28.45 -9.83
CA ALA A 402 -5.17 29.74 -10.51
C ALA A 402 -3.82 30.47 -10.63
N ILE A 403 -3.03 30.51 -9.54
CA ILE A 403 -1.65 31.03 -9.56
C ILE A 403 -0.82 30.25 -10.58
N ARG A 404 -0.96 28.92 -10.65
CA ARG A 404 -0.24 28.10 -11.61
C ARG A 404 -0.63 28.41 -13.06
N ALA A 405 -1.91 28.71 -13.33
CA ALA A 405 -2.35 29.17 -14.64
C ALA A 405 -1.68 30.50 -15.03
N ILE A 406 -1.65 31.47 -14.11
CA ILE A 406 -1.02 32.79 -14.32
C ILE A 406 0.48 32.63 -14.55
N LEU A 407 1.16 31.82 -13.74
CA LEU A 407 2.60 31.59 -13.89
C LEU A 407 2.95 30.84 -15.18
N ALA A 408 2.06 29.96 -15.65
CA ALA A 408 2.23 29.33 -16.96
C ALA A 408 2.13 30.33 -18.11
N LEU A 409 1.42 31.47 -17.95
CA LEU A 409 1.38 32.55 -18.94
C LEU A 409 2.62 33.46 -18.91
N ALA A 410 3.43 33.42 -17.85
CA ALA A 410 4.56 34.33 -17.71
C ALA A 410 5.58 34.21 -18.85
N LEU A 411 5.99 32.99 -19.22
CA LEU A 411 6.93 32.77 -20.32
C LEU A 411 6.37 33.18 -21.69
N PRO A 412 5.14 32.78 -22.05
CA PRO A 412 4.48 33.30 -23.25
C PRO A 412 4.41 34.82 -23.28
N ALA A 413 4.05 35.48 -22.17
CA ALA A 413 3.99 36.93 -22.09
C ALA A 413 5.38 37.56 -22.29
N PHE A 414 6.41 37.07 -21.60
CA PHE A 414 7.78 37.58 -21.75
C PHE A 414 8.31 37.41 -23.17
N SER A 415 7.99 36.28 -23.81
CA SER A 415 8.32 36.04 -25.22
C SER A 415 7.57 37.00 -26.14
N TYR A 416 6.27 37.22 -25.92
CA TYR A 416 5.45 38.10 -26.76
C TYR A 416 5.91 39.56 -26.68
N PHE A 417 6.26 40.05 -25.50
CA PHE A 417 6.75 41.41 -25.29
C PHE A 417 8.25 41.58 -25.61
N GLY A 418 8.95 40.53 -26.06
CA GLY A 418 10.37 40.60 -26.38
C GLY A 418 11.29 40.87 -25.18
N ILE A 419 10.80 40.62 -23.96
CA ILE A 419 11.55 40.87 -22.71
C ILE A 419 12.15 39.59 -22.11
N LEU A 420 12.18 38.49 -22.87
CA LEU A 420 12.69 37.20 -22.41
C LEU A 420 14.21 37.26 -22.20
N ASN A 421 14.63 37.52 -20.96
CA ASN A 421 16.03 37.58 -20.54
C ASN A 421 16.25 36.87 -19.20
N PHE A 422 17.48 36.91 -18.70
CA PHE A 422 17.86 36.27 -17.43
C PHE A 422 16.98 36.72 -16.26
N TRP A 423 16.70 38.01 -16.11
CA TRP A 423 15.97 38.55 -14.97
C TRP A 423 14.50 38.17 -14.99
N THR A 424 13.85 38.25 -16.17
CA THR A 424 12.45 37.83 -16.31
C THR A 424 12.30 36.32 -16.08
N LEU A 425 13.24 35.51 -16.58
CA LEU A 425 13.25 34.07 -16.35
C LEU A 425 13.55 33.72 -14.89
N LEU A 426 14.41 34.47 -14.21
CA LEU A 426 14.70 34.29 -12.80
C LEU A 426 13.47 34.58 -11.96
N LEU A 427 12.76 35.68 -12.26
CA LEU A 427 11.50 36.03 -11.61
C LEU A 427 10.46 34.94 -11.79
N ALA A 428 10.26 34.43 -13.01
CA ALA A 428 9.35 33.31 -13.27
C ALA A 428 9.77 32.04 -12.52
N SER A 429 11.07 31.73 -12.46
CA SER A 429 11.60 30.56 -11.75
C SER A 429 11.36 30.65 -10.25
N ILE A 430 11.61 31.82 -9.64
CA ILE A 430 11.35 32.12 -8.23
C ILE A 430 9.85 31.95 -7.92
N ALA A 431 8.99 32.56 -8.73
CA ALA A 431 7.54 32.50 -8.54
C ALA A 431 6.99 31.08 -8.71
N ASN A 432 7.49 30.33 -9.70
CA ASN A 432 7.13 28.93 -9.91
C ASN A 432 7.63 28.02 -8.78
N GLY A 433 8.84 28.25 -8.27
CA GLY A 433 9.37 27.55 -7.10
C GLY A 433 8.51 27.76 -5.86
N TRP A 434 8.05 29.00 -5.63
CA TRP A 434 7.09 29.31 -4.58
C TRP A 434 5.76 28.59 -4.76
N ALA A 435 5.15 28.68 -5.95
CA ALA A 435 3.85 28.07 -6.24
C ALA A 435 3.87 26.54 -6.13
N LEU A 436 4.97 25.88 -6.54
CA LEU A 436 5.18 24.46 -6.36
C LEU A 436 5.26 24.10 -4.87
N SER A 437 6.03 24.85 -4.09
CA SER A 437 6.12 24.68 -2.63
C SER A 437 4.76 24.84 -1.96
N ALA A 438 3.98 25.85 -2.35
CA ALA A 438 2.63 26.08 -1.83
C ALA A 438 1.70 24.90 -2.15
N SER A 439 1.71 24.43 -3.40
CA SER A 439 0.89 23.29 -3.85
C SER A 439 1.21 22.01 -3.08
N MET A 440 2.48 21.65 -2.92
CA MET A 440 2.88 20.45 -2.17
C MET A 440 2.50 20.54 -0.68
N THR A 441 2.65 21.72 -0.08
CA THR A 441 2.29 21.97 1.32
C THR A 441 0.78 21.83 1.52
N THR A 442 -0.02 22.47 0.65
CA THR A 442 -1.48 22.40 0.67
C THR A 442 -1.99 20.98 0.43
N GLU A 443 -1.45 20.26 -0.55
CA GLU A 443 -1.84 18.89 -0.84
C GLU A 443 -1.51 17.94 0.30
N GLY A 444 -0.30 18.03 0.87
CA GLY A 444 0.08 17.23 2.04
C GLY A 444 -0.82 17.47 3.26
N ALA A 445 -1.25 18.72 3.48
CA ALA A 445 -2.14 19.08 4.58
C ALA A 445 -3.55 18.48 4.41
N TYR A 446 -4.12 18.53 3.21
CA TYR A 446 -5.51 18.11 3.00
C TYR A 446 -5.68 16.65 2.58
N VAL A 447 -4.71 16.01 1.91
CA VAL A 447 -4.83 14.60 1.47
C VAL A 447 -5.19 13.68 2.62
N ARG A 448 -4.57 13.87 3.79
CA ARG A 448 -4.89 13.08 4.98
C ARG A 448 -6.36 13.21 5.42
N ARG A 449 -6.92 14.42 5.35
CA ARG A 449 -8.32 14.70 5.68
C ARG A 449 -9.27 14.14 4.63
N LEU A 450 -8.94 14.29 3.34
CA LEU A 450 -9.78 13.83 2.23
C LEU A 450 -9.79 12.29 2.12
N ALA A 451 -8.66 11.66 2.40
CA ALA A 451 -8.50 10.21 2.28
C ALA A 451 -8.99 9.43 3.51
N GLY A 452 -9.09 10.08 4.67
CA GLY A 452 -9.53 9.44 5.91
C GLY A 452 -8.73 8.17 6.22
N LYS A 453 -9.44 7.08 6.56
CA LYS A 453 -8.83 5.75 6.80
C LYS A 453 -8.05 5.17 5.61
N HIS A 454 -8.26 5.69 4.39
CA HIS A 454 -7.59 5.25 3.16
C HIS A 454 -6.34 6.07 2.83
N GLN A 455 -5.82 6.88 3.76
CA GLN A 455 -4.64 7.73 3.56
C GLN A 455 -3.48 6.99 2.88
N ASN A 456 -3.10 5.81 3.36
CA ASN A 456 -1.97 5.07 2.80
C ASN A 456 -2.20 4.65 1.34
N SER A 457 -3.41 4.21 1.00
CA SER A 457 -3.77 3.81 -0.36
C SER A 457 -3.81 5.01 -1.30
N VAL A 458 -4.41 6.13 -0.87
CA VAL A 458 -4.46 7.36 -1.66
C VAL A 458 -3.06 7.92 -1.87
N GLN A 459 -2.22 7.94 -0.82
CA GLN A 459 -0.84 8.39 -0.91
C GLN A 459 -0.01 7.50 -1.84
N ALA A 460 -0.19 6.17 -1.78
CA ALA A 460 0.46 5.26 -2.72
C ALA A 460 0.04 5.52 -4.18
N LEU A 461 -1.25 5.73 -4.44
CA LEU A 461 -1.75 6.09 -5.78
C LEU A 461 -1.18 7.43 -6.26
N VAL A 462 -1.15 8.45 -5.39
CA VAL A 462 -0.59 9.79 -5.67
C VAL A 462 0.89 9.71 -6.03
N SER A 463 1.67 8.86 -5.35
CA SER A 463 3.09 8.65 -5.61
C SER A 463 3.35 7.92 -6.94
N ILE A 464 2.56 6.90 -7.27
CA ILE A 464 2.70 6.13 -8.51
C ILE A 464 2.27 6.95 -9.73
N ASN A 465 1.25 7.81 -9.57
CA ASN A 465 0.66 8.59 -10.67
C ASN A 465 1.70 9.40 -11.46
N PHE A 466 2.60 10.11 -10.78
CA PHE A 466 3.64 10.91 -11.44
C PHE A 466 4.56 10.05 -12.31
N VAL A 467 5.00 8.90 -11.79
CA VAL A 467 5.91 8.00 -12.49
C VAL A 467 5.22 7.39 -13.70
N VAL A 468 3.97 6.92 -13.54
CA VAL A 468 3.18 6.36 -14.65
C VAL A 468 2.97 7.37 -15.77
N LEU A 469 2.57 8.61 -15.43
CA LEU A 469 2.36 9.66 -16.43
C LEU A 469 3.65 10.05 -17.14
N GLN A 470 4.79 10.08 -16.45
CA GLN A 470 6.09 10.31 -17.10
C GLN A 470 6.44 9.23 -18.13
N VAL A 471 6.18 7.96 -17.81
CA VAL A 471 6.42 6.87 -18.75
C VAL A 471 5.43 6.91 -19.91
N LEU A 472 4.13 7.07 -19.64
CA LEU A 472 3.11 7.12 -20.69
C LEU A 472 3.35 8.29 -21.65
N LEU A 473 3.50 9.51 -21.13
CA LEU A 473 3.62 10.72 -21.95
C LEU A 473 5.03 10.85 -22.53
N GLY A 474 6.08 10.70 -21.72
CA GLY A 474 7.46 10.89 -22.16
C GLY A 474 7.98 9.75 -23.02
N LEU A 475 7.78 8.50 -22.60
CA LEU A 475 8.39 7.32 -23.23
C LEU A 475 7.54 6.71 -24.35
N LEU A 476 6.25 6.50 -24.09
CA LEU A 476 5.37 5.72 -24.98
C LEU A 476 4.67 6.57 -26.04
N ILE A 477 4.01 7.65 -25.60
CA ILE A 477 3.32 8.59 -26.49
C ILE A 477 4.33 9.52 -27.17
N GLY A 478 5.42 9.86 -26.47
CA GLY A 478 6.46 10.73 -26.99
C GLY A 478 6.00 12.19 -27.13
N VAL A 479 5.30 12.74 -26.11
CA VAL A 479 4.75 14.11 -26.15
C VAL A 479 5.78 15.21 -26.42
N GLY A 480 7.07 14.91 -26.29
CA GLY A 480 8.15 15.77 -26.72
C GLY A 480 8.14 16.09 -28.22
N SER A 481 7.57 15.22 -29.06
CA SER A 481 7.38 15.49 -30.50
C SER A 481 6.49 16.71 -30.75
N LEU A 482 5.50 16.97 -29.87
CA LEU A 482 4.66 18.16 -29.94
C LEU A 482 5.48 19.43 -29.75
N ILE A 483 6.52 19.36 -28.91
CA ILE A 483 7.44 20.48 -28.63
C ILE A 483 8.37 20.72 -29.82
N ASP A 484 8.75 19.66 -30.53
CA ASP A 484 9.56 19.76 -31.74
C ASP A 484 8.76 20.28 -32.94
N SER A 485 7.48 19.92 -33.05
CA SER A 485 6.59 20.36 -34.13
C SER A 485 6.03 21.77 -33.94
N TRP A 486 5.96 22.25 -32.70
CA TRP A 486 5.38 23.55 -32.35
C TRP A 486 6.43 24.50 -31.79
N ASN A 487 6.06 25.77 -31.62
CA ASN A 487 6.88 26.69 -30.84
C ASN A 487 7.02 26.15 -29.39
N PRO A 488 8.23 26.09 -28.79
CA PRO A 488 8.43 25.65 -27.41
C PRO A 488 7.61 26.40 -26.36
N VAL A 489 7.10 27.60 -26.67
CA VAL A 489 6.18 28.38 -25.84
C VAL A 489 4.76 27.80 -25.81
N THR A 490 4.30 27.10 -26.84
CA THR A 490 2.95 26.52 -26.95
C THR A 490 2.59 25.59 -25.78
N PRO A 491 3.47 24.67 -25.33
CA PRO A 491 3.32 23.94 -24.05
C PRO A 491 2.88 24.76 -22.84
N PHE A 492 3.39 25.99 -22.70
CA PHE A 492 3.06 26.87 -21.59
C PHE A 492 1.66 27.47 -21.73
N LEU A 493 1.24 27.82 -22.96
CA LEU A 493 -0.13 28.24 -23.26
C LEU A 493 -1.14 27.11 -22.99
N ILE A 494 -0.83 25.89 -23.41
CA ILE A 494 -1.66 24.70 -23.12
C ILE A 494 -1.77 24.49 -21.62
N SER A 495 -0.64 24.55 -20.90
CA SER A 495 -0.63 24.46 -19.44
C SER A 495 -1.52 25.53 -18.82
N ALA A 496 -1.40 26.80 -19.23
CA ALA A 496 -2.23 27.88 -18.72
C ALA A 496 -3.72 27.63 -18.95
N ALA A 497 -4.11 27.25 -20.17
CA ALA A 497 -5.50 26.96 -20.54
C ALA A 497 -6.08 25.78 -19.74
N VAL A 498 -5.34 24.67 -19.64
CA VAL A 498 -5.75 23.49 -18.87
C VAL A 498 -5.93 23.84 -17.38
N HIS A 499 -5.02 24.63 -16.80
CA HIS A 499 -5.16 25.05 -15.41
C HIS A 499 -6.36 25.98 -15.21
N ALA A 500 -6.52 27.00 -16.05
CA ALA A 500 -7.57 28.00 -15.91
C ALA A 500 -8.97 27.45 -16.19
N PHE A 501 -9.15 26.69 -17.27
CA PHE A 501 -10.48 26.30 -17.75
C PHE A 501 -10.90 24.89 -17.32
N ILE A 502 -9.98 24.04 -16.87
CA ILE A 502 -10.30 22.66 -16.47
C ILE A 502 -9.99 22.45 -14.99
N ILE A 503 -8.74 22.65 -14.57
CA ILE A 503 -8.30 22.27 -13.22
C ILE A 503 -8.89 23.21 -12.16
N VAL A 504 -8.92 24.52 -12.38
CA VAL A 504 -9.52 25.48 -11.44
C VAL A 504 -11.01 25.18 -11.20
N PRO A 505 -11.88 25.06 -12.23
CA PRO A 505 -13.26 24.63 -12.04
C PRO A 505 -13.38 23.27 -11.36
N LEU A 506 -12.55 22.30 -11.74
CA LEU A 506 -12.55 20.97 -11.13
C LEU A 506 -12.24 21.02 -9.63
N MET A 507 -11.20 21.76 -9.21
CA MET A 507 -10.86 21.94 -7.79
C MET A 507 -11.98 22.65 -7.05
N PHE A 508 -12.55 23.70 -7.63
CA PHE A 508 -13.63 24.46 -7.02
C PHE A 508 -14.88 23.59 -6.77
N LEU A 509 -15.26 22.77 -7.75
CA LEU A 509 -16.48 21.93 -7.70
C LEU A 509 -16.32 20.66 -6.86
N THR A 510 -15.11 20.14 -6.72
CA THR A 510 -14.86 18.85 -6.06
C THR A 510 -14.38 18.96 -4.63
N MET A 511 -13.69 20.05 -4.27
CA MET A 511 -13.11 20.21 -2.93
C MET A 511 -14.13 20.71 -1.88
N PRO A 512 -14.01 20.25 -0.62
CA PRO A 512 -14.86 20.71 0.47
C PRO A 512 -14.53 22.16 0.86
N ALA A 513 -15.58 22.91 1.23
CA ALA A 513 -15.46 24.30 1.70
C ALA A 513 -15.20 24.42 3.21
N ASP A 514 -15.22 23.30 3.95
CA ASP A 514 -15.08 23.31 5.40
C ASP A 514 -13.68 23.76 5.81
N LYS A 515 -13.63 24.79 6.65
CA LYS A 515 -12.37 25.27 7.26
C LYS A 515 -11.75 24.14 8.11
N PRO A 516 -10.42 24.11 8.29
CA PRO A 516 -9.80 23.20 9.23
C PRO A 516 -10.39 23.44 10.63
N ALA A 517 -10.65 22.38 11.41
CA ALA A 517 -10.86 22.55 12.83
C ALA A 517 -9.59 23.19 13.41
N PRO A 518 -9.69 24.24 14.24
CA PRO A 518 -8.51 24.88 14.79
C PRO A 518 -7.67 23.82 15.51
N ALA A 519 -6.38 23.75 15.20
CA ALA A 519 -5.48 22.88 15.93
C ALA A 519 -5.63 23.19 17.42
N ALA A 520 -5.99 22.17 18.21
CA ALA A 520 -5.97 22.30 19.66
C ALA A 520 -4.56 22.77 20.06
N GLN A 521 -4.53 23.90 20.78
CA GLN A 521 -3.34 24.59 21.33
C GLN A 521 -2.51 25.42 20.34
N GLY A 522 -2.96 26.66 20.14
CA GLY A 522 -2.12 27.76 19.68
C GLY A 522 -2.92 29.04 19.53
N ALA A 523 -2.74 29.99 20.45
CA ALA A 523 -3.41 31.29 20.43
C ALA A 523 -3.32 31.97 19.04
N PRO A 524 -4.35 32.75 18.62
CA PRO A 524 -4.35 33.43 17.32
C PRO A 524 -3.06 34.25 17.15
N ARG A 525 -2.34 34.00 16.05
CA ARG A 525 -1.13 34.76 15.71
C ARG A 525 -1.55 36.09 15.07
N THR A 526 -1.43 37.18 15.83
CA THR A 526 -1.67 38.57 15.38
C THR A 526 -0.55 39.06 14.44
N LEU A 527 -0.84 40.10 13.65
CA LEU A 527 0.12 40.79 12.77
C LEU A 527 1.38 41.23 13.56
N ASP A 528 1.19 41.71 14.79
CA ASP A 528 2.26 42.13 15.69
C ASP A 528 3.20 40.99 16.08
N ARG A 529 2.66 39.79 16.34
CA ARG A 529 3.46 38.59 16.60
C ARG A 529 4.26 38.16 15.37
N THR A 530 3.73 38.40 14.18
CA THR A 530 4.41 38.08 12.92
C THR A 530 5.53 39.08 12.62
N LEU A 531 5.28 40.38 12.84
CA LEU A 531 6.29 41.43 12.75
C LEU A 531 7.39 41.29 13.80
N ALA A 532 7.04 40.94 15.05
CA ALA A 532 8.01 40.65 16.10
C ALA A 532 8.86 39.41 15.77
N ALA A 533 8.26 38.36 15.20
CA ALA A 533 8.99 37.18 14.73
C ALA A 533 9.91 37.51 13.53
N ALA A 534 9.47 38.35 12.60
CA ALA A 534 10.28 38.82 11.48
C ALA A 534 11.46 39.69 11.95
N LYS A 535 11.23 40.63 12.87
CA LYS A 535 12.28 41.46 13.49
C LYS A 535 13.28 40.60 14.26
N GLY A 536 12.80 39.61 15.03
CA GLY A 536 13.65 38.65 15.73
C GLY A 536 14.46 37.76 14.78
N PHE A 537 13.89 37.38 13.63
CA PHE A 537 14.58 36.63 12.58
C PHE A 537 15.68 37.45 11.92
N VAL A 538 15.39 38.69 11.51
CA VAL A 538 16.37 39.61 10.91
C VAL A 538 17.52 39.88 11.88
N ARG A 539 17.22 40.20 13.14
CA ARG A 539 18.27 40.42 14.17
C ARG A 539 19.14 39.18 14.38
N ARG A 540 18.58 37.98 14.25
CA ARG A 540 19.32 36.71 14.45
C ARG A 540 20.20 36.33 13.26
N TYR A 541 19.77 36.62 12.04
CA TYR A 541 20.43 36.15 10.81
C TYR A 541 20.97 37.29 9.92
N TRP A 542 21.15 38.51 10.46
CA TRP A 542 21.58 39.67 9.67
C TRP A 542 22.93 39.46 8.97
N LYS A 543 23.88 38.74 9.59
CA LYS A 543 25.19 38.45 9.00
C LYS A 543 25.05 37.51 7.80
N GLU A 544 24.22 36.47 7.94
CA GLU A 544 23.92 35.55 6.87
C GLU A 544 23.13 36.22 5.73
N MET A 545 22.21 37.14 6.07
CA MET A 545 21.50 37.97 5.08
C MET A 545 22.46 38.89 4.33
N LEU A 546 23.39 39.55 5.03
CA LEU A 546 24.42 40.40 4.43
C LEU A 546 25.34 39.57 3.50
N LEU A 547 25.80 38.40 3.95
CA LEU A 547 26.63 37.50 3.13
C LEU A 547 25.87 37.05 1.88
N THR A 548 24.59 36.71 2.02
CA THR A 548 23.73 36.33 0.89
C THR A 548 23.52 37.50 -0.06
N ALA A 549 23.27 38.70 0.45
CA ALA A 549 23.12 39.92 -0.35
C ALA A 549 24.41 40.26 -1.09
N ALA A 550 25.57 40.16 -0.43
CA ALA A 550 26.88 40.35 -1.06
C ALA A 550 27.15 39.30 -2.15
N ALA A 551 26.80 38.04 -1.90
CA ALA A 551 26.92 36.98 -2.89
C ALA A 551 26.01 37.22 -4.10
N VAL A 552 24.77 37.69 -3.90
CA VAL A 552 23.87 38.08 -4.99
C VAL A 552 24.42 39.29 -5.74
N ALA A 553 24.91 40.30 -5.03
CA ALA A 553 25.52 41.49 -5.63
C ALA A 553 26.82 41.20 -6.37
N SER A 554 27.49 40.09 -6.09
CA SER A 554 28.69 39.64 -6.82
C SER A 554 28.37 39.03 -8.18
N TYR A 555 27.13 38.60 -8.42
CA TYR A 555 26.75 37.88 -9.64
C TYR A 555 26.98 38.66 -10.94
N PRO A 556 26.65 39.98 -11.04
CA PRO A 556 26.96 40.77 -12.22
C PRO A 556 28.44 40.84 -12.58
N PHE A 557 29.35 40.53 -11.64
CA PHE A 557 30.80 40.61 -11.83
C PHE A 557 31.45 39.24 -12.04
N ILE A 558 30.99 38.22 -11.31
CA ILE A 558 31.60 36.88 -11.31
C ILE A 558 30.87 35.93 -12.29
N HIS A 559 29.62 36.26 -12.67
CA HIS A 559 28.76 35.43 -13.53
C HIS A 559 28.59 33.98 -13.06
N SER A 560 28.73 33.73 -11.75
CA SER A 560 28.62 32.40 -11.14
C SER A 560 27.57 32.36 -10.04
N ALA A 561 26.76 31.31 -10.02
CA ALA A 561 25.82 31.04 -8.94
C ALA A 561 26.50 30.44 -7.69
N LEU A 562 27.77 30.04 -7.78
CA LEU A 562 28.47 29.35 -6.68
C LEU A 562 28.59 30.20 -5.41
N PRO A 563 28.99 31.48 -5.46
CA PRO A 563 29.02 32.33 -4.26
C PRO A 563 27.67 32.40 -3.56
N ILE A 564 26.57 32.49 -4.33
CA ILE A 564 25.21 32.54 -3.81
C ILE A 564 24.83 31.21 -3.15
N ALA A 565 25.06 30.09 -3.84
CA ALA A 565 24.81 28.76 -3.29
C ALA A 565 25.60 28.51 -1.99
N VAL A 566 26.87 28.92 -1.94
CA VAL A 566 27.74 28.80 -0.76
C VAL A 566 27.26 29.68 0.40
N ALA A 567 26.83 30.92 0.12
CA ALA A 567 26.26 31.80 1.14
C ALA A 567 24.98 31.20 1.75
N PHE A 568 24.07 30.70 0.92
CA PHE A 568 22.87 29.99 1.39
C PHE A 568 23.20 28.71 2.15
N PHE A 569 24.18 27.92 1.67
CA PHE A 569 24.62 26.72 2.38
C PHE A 569 25.13 27.07 3.77
N THR A 570 25.97 28.11 3.87
CA THR A 570 26.48 28.62 5.13
C THR A 570 25.35 29.06 6.06
N TRP A 571 24.34 29.76 5.53
CA TRP A 571 23.16 30.16 6.29
C TRP A 571 22.37 28.96 6.81
N VAL A 572 22.03 28.00 5.95
CA VAL A 572 21.31 26.78 6.33
C VAL A 572 22.07 26.01 7.40
N LEU A 573 23.39 25.83 7.23
CA LEU A 573 24.26 25.16 8.21
C LEU A 573 24.28 25.83 9.59
N ARG A 574 24.11 27.15 9.64
CA ARG A 574 24.13 27.93 10.89
C ARG A 574 22.76 28.06 11.55
N SER A 575 21.69 27.67 10.88
CA SER A 575 20.34 27.71 11.43
C SER A 575 20.20 26.85 12.70
N GLY A 576 19.40 27.32 13.66
CA GLY A 576 19.21 26.63 14.94
C GLY A 576 18.68 25.20 14.78
N THR A 577 17.79 24.97 13.81
CA THR A 577 17.23 23.65 13.53
C THR A 577 18.28 22.66 13.00
N VAL A 578 19.22 23.13 12.18
CA VAL A 578 20.30 22.27 11.67
C VAL A 578 21.34 21.97 12.75
N LYS A 579 21.64 22.94 13.62
CA LYS A 579 22.48 22.69 14.81
C LYS A 579 21.87 21.62 15.71
N ALA A 580 20.56 21.72 15.99
CA ALA A 580 19.82 20.72 16.75
C ALA A 580 19.77 19.35 16.05
N LEU A 581 19.62 19.31 14.72
CA LEU A 581 19.71 18.06 13.93
C LEU A 581 21.09 17.40 14.05
N ARG A 582 22.17 18.17 14.04
CA ARG A 582 23.54 17.66 14.23
C ARG A 582 23.78 17.18 15.66
N ALA A 583 23.18 17.84 16.64
CA ALA A 583 23.18 17.41 18.03
C ALA A 583 22.28 16.18 18.26
N GLY A 584 21.40 15.86 17.32
CA GLY A 584 20.50 14.70 17.39
C GLY A 584 19.23 14.96 18.20
N ASP A 585 18.86 16.21 18.47
CA ASP A 585 17.80 16.58 19.42
C ASP A 585 16.39 16.17 18.95
N TYR A 586 16.21 15.94 17.64
CA TYR A 586 14.91 15.57 17.06
C TYR A 586 14.76 14.08 16.76
N ARG A 587 15.71 13.25 17.21
CA ARG A 587 15.69 11.81 16.97
C ARG A 587 14.81 11.09 17.97
N GLU A 588 14.12 10.07 17.47
CA GLU A 588 13.51 9.08 18.35
C GLU A 588 14.61 8.17 18.91
N VAL A 589 14.71 8.06 20.24
CA VAL A 589 15.76 7.26 20.88
C VAL A 589 15.39 5.78 20.77
N SER A 590 16.22 4.99 20.08
CA SER A 590 15.94 3.57 19.83
C SER A 590 16.19 2.71 21.09
N PRO A 591 15.62 1.50 21.21
CA PRO A 591 15.92 0.59 22.32
C PRO A 591 17.42 0.32 22.49
N ARG A 592 18.12 -0.01 21.39
CA ARG A 592 19.58 -0.22 21.39
C ARG A 592 20.35 1.02 21.85
N GLU A 593 19.87 2.21 21.50
CA GLU A 593 20.51 3.45 21.94
C GLU A 593 20.39 3.66 23.45
N LYS A 594 19.30 3.19 24.08
CA LYS A 594 19.15 3.21 25.55
C LYS A 594 20.09 2.20 26.21
N GLU A 595 20.23 1.01 25.64
CA GLU A 595 21.17 -0.01 26.12
C GLU A 595 22.61 0.50 26.08
N VAL A 596 23.05 1.04 24.94
CA VAL A 596 24.41 1.61 24.80
C VAL A 596 24.63 2.77 25.76
N ALA A 597 23.61 3.60 26.01
CA ALA A 597 23.71 4.67 26.99
C ALA A 597 23.85 4.15 28.43
N ALA A 598 23.10 3.09 28.79
CA ALA A 598 23.20 2.45 30.10
C ALA A 598 24.55 1.74 30.30
N GLU A 599 25.05 1.04 29.27
CA GLU A 599 26.37 0.40 29.27
C GLU A 599 27.49 1.44 29.43
N LEU A 600 27.38 2.59 28.76
CA LEU A 600 28.33 3.71 28.91
C LEU A 600 28.28 4.34 30.31
N GLN A 601 27.10 4.44 30.91
CA GLN A 601 26.93 4.95 32.27
C GLN A 601 27.57 4.00 33.31
N GLY A 602 27.45 2.68 33.10
CA GLY A 602 28.11 1.67 33.93
C GLY A 602 29.64 1.62 33.78
N ARG A 603 30.19 2.32 32.78
CA ARG A 603 31.63 2.38 32.45
C ARG A 603 32.20 3.80 32.55
N GLU A 604 31.54 4.67 33.30
CA GLU A 604 31.98 6.05 33.48
C GLU A 604 33.39 6.10 34.09
N GLY A 605 34.30 6.86 33.46
CA GLY A 605 35.72 6.94 33.87
C GLY A 605 36.66 5.89 33.24
N GLN A 606 36.16 4.91 32.49
CA GLN A 606 36.99 3.91 31.78
C GLN A 606 37.33 4.40 30.35
N ASP A 607 38.51 4.04 29.83
CA ASP A 607 38.94 4.36 28.44
C ASP A 607 39.57 3.14 27.72
N ASP A 608 38.94 1.98 27.87
CA ASP A 608 39.33 0.76 27.16
C ASP A 608 38.79 0.71 25.72
N ALA A 609 39.15 -0.34 24.98
CA ALA A 609 38.72 -0.52 23.58
C ALA A 609 37.19 -0.64 23.45
N GLU A 610 36.54 -1.26 24.43
CA GLU A 610 35.10 -1.51 24.44
C GLU A 610 34.31 -0.23 24.72
N THR A 611 34.75 0.58 25.69
CA THR A 611 34.20 1.90 26.00
C THR A 611 34.36 2.85 24.82
N ARG A 612 35.51 2.80 24.12
CA ARG A 612 35.71 3.56 22.87
C ARG A 612 34.79 3.09 21.74
N ALA A 613 34.54 1.79 21.62
CA ALA A 613 33.59 1.23 20.66
C ALA A 613 32.15 1.68 20.97
N LEU A 614 31.72 1.61 22.22
CA LEU A 614 30.40 2.06 22.68
C LEU A 614 30.21 3.58 22.48
N ARG A 615 31.23 4.40 22.78
CA ARG A 615 31.20 5.85 22.48
C ARG A 615 31.05 6.12 20.99
N SER A 616 31.74 5.33 20.15
CA SER A 616 31.63 5.42 18.68
C SER A 616 30.23 5.04 18.19
N GLU A 617 29.66 3.95 18.72
CA GLU A 617 28.29 3.51 18.43
C GLU A 617 27.28 4.60 18.85
N ALA A 618 27.34 5.11 20.08
CA ALA A 618 26.48 6.18 20.57
C ALA A 618 26.54 7.44 19.67
N LYS A 619 27.74 7.84 19.25
CA LYS A 619 27.93 8.96 18.32
C LYS A 619 27.31 8.67 16.94
N ALA A 620 27.39 7.42 16.46
CA ALA A 620 26.78 7.03 15.20
C ALA A 620 25.24 7.13 15.25
N TRP A 621 24.62 6.66 16.33
CA TRP A 621 23.17 6.77 16.56
C TRP A 621 22.70 8.21 16.74
N LYS A 622 23.47 9.04 17.45
CA LYS A 622 23.16 10.47 17.68
C LYS A 622 23.11 11.27 16.37
N GLY A 623 24.06 11.04 15.47
CA GLY A 623 24.17 11.76 14.19
C GLY A 623 23.35 11.20 13.02
N ARG A 624 22.54 10.14 13.23
CA ARG A 624 21.95 9.36 12.12
C ARG A 624 20.96 10.13 11.25
N GLN A 625 20.16 11.02 11.85
CA GLN A 625 19.21 11.85 11.11
C GLN A 625 19.90 12.82 10.16
N PHE A 626 20.89 13.56 10.68
CA PHE A 626 21.65 14.52 9.90
C PHE A 626 22.35 13.85 8.71
N LYS A 627 22.96 12.68 8.94
CA LYS A 627 23.58 11.87 7.87
C LYS A 627 22.57 11.45 6.81
N THR A 628 21.34 11.10 7.20
CA THR A 628 20.29 10.72 6.25
C THR A 628 19.92 11.90 5.34
N ILE A 629 19.72 13.08 5.92
CA ILE A 629 19.46 14.31 5.15
C ILE A 629 20.61 14.60 4.18
N LEU A 630 21.86 14.42 4.63
CA LEU A 630 23.04 14.61 3.80
C LEU A 630 23.08 13.62 2.62
N PHE A 631 22.77 12.34 2.85
CA PHE A 631 22.68 11.35 1.76
C PHE A 631 21.52 11.65 0.81
N SER A 632 20.34 12.03 1.30
CA SER A 632 19.22 12.43 0.45
C SER A 632 19.57 13.65 -0.42
N ALA A 633 20.24 14.65 0.15
CA ALA A 633 20.71 15.82 -0.60
C ALA A 633 21.85 15.48 -1.57
N GLY A 634 22.76 14.57 -1.18
CA GLY A 634 23.82 14.03 -2.03
C GLY A 634 23.30 13.25 -3.24
N GLN A 635 22.19 12.54 -3.08
CA GLN A 635 21.51 11.89 -4.20
C GLN A 635 20.89 12.93 -5.14
N ALA A 636 20.26 13.97 -4.57
CA ALA A 636 19.60 15.02 -5.33
C ALA A 636 20.58 15.79 -6.23
N VAL A 637 21.74 16.19 -5.69
CA VAL A 637 22.76 16.93 -6.44
C VAL A 637 23.32 16.14 -7.63
N MET A 638 23.29 14.81 -7.58
CA MET A 638 23.69 13.98 -8.73
C MET A 638 22.54 13.76 -9.73
N THR A 639 21.29 13.84 -9.28
CA THR A 639 20.10 13.60 -10.09
C THR A 639 19.66 14.83 -10.87
N TYR A 640 19.32 15.92 -10.17
CA TYR A 640 18.57 17.02 -10.77
C TYR A 640 19.40 17.87 -11.75
N PRO A 641 20.68 18.20 -11.47
CA PRO A 641 21.55 18.84 -12.45
C PRO A 641 21.69 18.00 -13.72
N PHE A 642 21.87 16.69 -13.58
CA PHE A 642 21.93 15.83 -14.75
C PHE A 642 20.60 15.83 -15.53
N GLN A 643 19.50 15.63 -14.81
CA GLN A 643 18.16 15.51 -15.37
C GLN A 643 17.70 16.78 -16.11
N ASN A 644 17.89 17.96 -15.50
CA ASN A 644 17.28 19.20 -15.99
C ASN A 644 18.26 20.12 -16.72
N PHE A 645 19.56 19.79 -16.73
CA PHE A 645 20.58 20.57 -17.45
C PHE A 645 21.37 19.71 -18.43
N ALA A 646 22.01 18.62 -17.97
CA ALA A 646 22.84 17.79 -18.86
C ALA A 646 22.01 17.09 -19.93
N LEU A 647 20.90 16.42 -19.56
CA LEU A 647 20.06 15.68 -20.50
C LEU A 647 19.48 16.56 -21.63
N PRO A 648 18.91 17.76 -21.36
CA PRO A 648 18.48 18.65 -22.44
C PRO A 648 19.61 19.04 -23.40
N LEU A 649 20.81 19.34 -22.86
CA LEU A 649 21.96 19.69 -23.68
C LEU A 649 22.44 18.51 -24.54
N ILE A 650 22.49 17.30 -23.96
CA ILE A 650 22.80 16.06 -24.69
C ILE A 650 21.75 15.79 -25.77
N ALA A 651 20.46 16.02 -25.50
CA ALA A 651 19.41 15.84 -26.49
C ALA A 651 19.61 16.78 -27.70
N VAL A 652 19.94 18.06 -27.46
CA VAL A 652 20.27 19.00 -28.55
C VAL A 652 21.49 18.55 -29.33
N ILE A 653 22.54 18.07 -28.66
CA ILE A 653 23.77 17.61 -29.32
C ILE A 653 23.53 16.36 -30.17
N LEU A 654 22.67 15.45 -29.72
CA LEU A 654 22.42 14.17 -30.40
C LEU A 654 21.54 14.28 -31.64
N VAL A 655 20.54 15.15 -31.64
CA VAL A 655 19.55 15.23 -32.74
C VAL A 655 19.35 16.63 -33.32
N GLY A 656 20.02 17.64 -32.78
CA GLY A 656 19.90 19.01 -33.23
C GLY A 656 18.60 19.69 -32.81
N ALA A 657 18.16 20.67 -33.60
CA ALA A 657 16.95 21.43 -33.29
C ALA A 657 15.66 20.64 -33.47
N ALA A 658 15.65 19.66 -34.39
CA ALA A 658 14.52 18.78 -34.65
C ALA A 658 14.65 17.48 -33.85
N GLY A 659 13.63 17.15 -33.04
CA GLY A 659 13.61 15.90 -32.26
C GLY A 659 14.19 15.99 -30.84
N LYS A 660 14.73 17.15 -30.43
CA LYS A 660 15.32 17.36 -29.09
C LYS A 660 14.28 17.17 -27.97
N GLY A 661 13.04 17.59 -28.20
CA GLY A 661 11.93 17.43 -27.29
C GLY A 661 11.56 15.96 -27.11
N LEU A 662 11.37 15.25 -28.23
CA LEU A 662 11.07 13.82 -28.23
C LEU A 662 12.14 13.01 -27.49
N ILE A 663 13.42 13.24 -27.80
CA ILE A 663 14.53 12.53 -27.18
C ILE A 663 14.64 12.82 -25.69
N LEU A 664 14.51 14.09 -25.27
CA LEU A 664 14.50 14.44 -23.85
C LEU A 664 13.34 13.76 -23.11
N GLY A 665 12.15 13.77 -23.72
CA GLY A 665 10.97 13.05 -23.19
C GLY A 665 11.22 11.55 -23.04
N GLN A 666 11.88 10.92 -24.01
CA GLN A 666 12.25 9.51 -23.96
C GLN A 666 13.31 9.21 -22.89
N PHE A 667 14.33 10.06 -22.71
CA PHE A 667 15.33 9.89 -21.66
C PHE A 667 14.71 9.98 -20.26
N LEU A 668 13.88 11.00 -20.02
CA LEU A 668 13.16 11.15 -18.76
C LEU A 668 12.19 9.98 -18.54
N GLY A 669 11.43 9.62 -19.58
CA GLY A 669 10.51 8.49 -19.57
C GLY A 669 11.19 7.18 -19.23
N ALA A 670 12.38 6.90 -19.78
CA ALA A 670 13.17 5.70 -19.47
C ALA A 670 13.63 5.68 -18.01
N MET A 671 14.08 6.82 -17.47
CA MET A 671 14.43 6.95 -16.05
C MET A 671 13.24 6.67 -15.14
N TYR A 672 12.08 7.26 -15.43
CA TYR A 672 10.88 6.98 -14.64
C TYR A 672 10.37 5.55 -14.86
N PHE A 673 10.64 4.91 -16.01
CA PHE A 673 10.25 3.54 -16.25
C PHE A 673 11.05 2.55 -15.39
N GLY A 674 12.37 2.73 -15.29
CA GLY A 674 13.18 1.97 -14.33
C GLY A 674 12.66 2.11 -12.90
N ASN A 675 12.34 3.34 -12.48
CA ASN A 675 11.77 3.61 -11.16
C ASN A 675 10.40 2.92 -10.97
N LEU A 676 9.55 2.92 -12.01
CA LEU A 676 8.24 2.26 -12.00
C LEU A 676 8.37 0.74 -11.85
N ILE A 677 9.28 0.11 -12.58
CA ILE A 677 9.57 -1.33 -12.48
C ILE A 677 9.93 -1.68 -11.03
N ALA A 678 10.88 -0.96 -10.43
CA ALA A 678 11.30 -1.22 -9.06
C ALA A 678 10.17 -0.99 -8.04
N ASN A 679 9.43 0.11 -8.14
CA ASN A 679 8.38 0.45 -7.18
C ASN A 679 7.10 -0.39 -7.34
N SER A 680 6.79 -0.89 -8.54
CA SER A 680 5.63 -1.78 -8.77
C SER A 680 5.72 -3.08 -7.95
N SER A 681 6.94 -3.54 -7.66
CA SER A 681 7.20 -4.67 -6.76
C SER A 681 7.04 -4.34 -5.27
N GLN A 682 7.00 -3.05 -4.92
CA GLN A 682 6.94 -2.55 -3.53
C GLN A 682 5.59 -1.90 -3.20
N ALA A 683 4.76 -1.62 -4.20
CA ALA A 683 3.47 -0.97 -4.04
C ALA A 683 2.48 -1.85 -3.26
N LYS A 684 2.03 -1.37 -2.10
CA LYS A 684 0.95 -2.00 -1.32
C LYS A 684 -0.37 -1.36 -1.70
N LEU A 685 -1.13 -2.03 -2.55
CA LEU A 685 -2.47 -1.61 -2.97
C LEU A 685 -3.52 -2.57 -2.40
N PRO A 686 -4.74 -2.08 -2.09
CA PRO A 686 -5.83 -2.95 -1.67
C PRO A 686 -6.19 -3.96 -2.75
N ASP A 687 -6.77 -5.10 -2.34
CA ASP A 687 -7.32 -6.07 -3.27
C ASP A 687 -8.51 -5.47 -4.03
N LEU A 688 -8.55 -5.70 -5.34
CA LEU A 688 -9.62 -5.27 -6.22
C LEU A 688 -10.43 -6.50 -6.62
N ARG A 689 -11.75 -6.46 -6.40
CA ARG A 689 -12.66 -7.48 -6.94
C ARG A 689 -12.89 -7.19 -8.41
N LEU A 690 -12.44 -8.10 -9.26
CA LEU A 690 -12.73 -8.11 -10.69
C LEU A 690 -13.71 -9.25 -10.99
N PRO A 691 -14.77 -9.02 -11.80
CA PRO A 691 -15.68 -10.09 -12.23
C PRO A 691 -14.89 -11.27 -12.81
N LEU A 692 -15.27 -12.50 -12.48
CA LEU A 692 -14.67 -13.77 -12.96
C LEU A 692 -13.23 -14.05 -12.51
N LEU A 693 -12.42 -13.03 -12.26
CA LEU A 693 -11.05 -13.15 -11.78
C LEU A 693 -10.97 -13.20 -10.24
N GLY A 694 -12.05 -12.80 -9.55
CA GLY A 694 -12.12 -12.73 -8.10
C GLY A 694 -11.36 -11.53 -7.55
N ARG A 695 -10.89 -11.63 -6.30
CA ARG A 695 -10.08 -10.58 -5.69
C ARG A 695 -8.63 -10.72 -6.13
N LEU A 696 -8.15 -9.76 -6.89
CA LEU A 696 -6.75 -9.66 -7.30
C LEU A 696 -6.04 -8.60 -6.45
N PRO A 697 -4.85 -8.89 -5.89
CA PRO A 697 -4.04 -7.87 -5.24
C PRO A 697 -3.79 -6.72 -6.22
N GLY A 698 -4.12 -5.48 -5.83
CA GLY A 698 -3.94 -4.32 -6.71
C GLY A 698 -2.51 -4.15 -7.21
N GLN A 699 -1.55 -4.67 -6.44
CA GLN A 699 -0.15 -4.77 -6.84
C GLN A 699 0.06 -5.57 -8.14
N ARG A 700 -0.63 -6.72 -8.31
CA ARG A 700 -0.49 -7.56 -9.51
C ARG A 700 -1.03 -6.86 -10.76
N ILE A 701 -2.07 -6.05 -10.61
CA ILE A 701 -2.63 -5.25 -11.71
C ILE A 701 -1.61 -4.20 -12.15
N VAL A 702 -0.97 -3.50 -11.20
CA VAL A 702 0.10 -2.54 -11.52
C VAL A 702 1.28 -3.24 -12.18
N GLN A 703 1.75 -4.37 -11.65
CA GLN A 703 2.82 -5.16 -12.26
C GLN A 703 2.48 -5.57 -13.70
N GLY A 704 1.28 -6.09 -13.94
CA GLY A 704 0.79 -6.43 -15.28
C GLY A 704 0.79 -5.23 -16.22
N GLY A 705 0.35 -4.07 -15.74
CA GLY A 705 0.41 -2.81 -16.50
C GLY A 705 1.84 -2.41 -16.86
N VAL A 706 2.79 -2.50 -15.92
CA VAL A 706 4.19 -2.19 -16.17
C VAL A 706 4.84 -3.16 -17.16
N LEU A 707 4.50 -4.45 -17.11
CA LEU A 707 4.95 -5.44 -18.09
C LEU A 707 4.40 -5.13 -19.49
N ALA A 708 3.13 -4.76 -19.60
CA ALA A 708 2.53 -4.33 -20.86
C ALA A 708 3.21 -3.06 -21.40
N MET A 709 3.58 -2.11 -20.54
CA MET A 709 4.34 -0.93 -20.92
C MET A 709 5.75 -1.28 -21.42
N ALA A 710 6.40 -2.30 -20.85
CA ALA A 710 7.71 -2.78 -21.32
C ALA A 710 7.62 -3.36 -22.73
N ALA A 711 6.60 -4.20 -22.97
CA ALA A 711 6.31 -4.76 -24.28
C ALA A 711 6.02 -3.66 -25.31
N ALA A 712 5.13 -2.72 -24.95
CA ALA A 712 4.76 -1.61 -25.81
C ALA A 712 5.96 -0.75 -26.18
N TRP A 713 6.80 -0.36 -25.21
CA TRP A 713 7.96 0.47 -25.47
C TRP A 713 8.97 -0.19 -26.41
N LEU A 714 9.22 -1.49 -26.27
CA LEU A 714 10.12 -2.19 -27.18
C LEU A 714 9.51 -2.36 -28.57
N TYR A 715 8.23 -2.73 -28.63
CA TYR A 715 7.52 -2.94 -29.89
C TYR A 715 7.32 -1.66 -30.70
N THR A 716 7.19 -0.49 -30.07
CA THR A 716 7.00 0.78 -30.80
C THR A 716 8.26 1.64 -30.86
N GLY A 717 9.17 1.50 -29.90
CA GLY A 717 10.29 2.42 -29.69
C GLY A 717 11.65 1.85 -30.07
N LEU A 718 12.17 0.89 -29.29
CA LEU A 718 13.57 0.44 -29.45
C LEU A 718 13.77 -0.54 -30.61
N VAL A 719 12.84 -1.48 -30.81
CA VAL A 719 12.91 -2.48 -31.89
C VAL A 719 11.52 -2.61 -32.54
N PRO A 720 11.14 -1.62 -33.36
CA PRO A 720 9.78 -1.53 -33.89
C PRO A 720 9.31 -2.82 -34.58
N GLY A 721 8.11 -3.29 -34.24
CA GLY A 721 7.49 -4.48 -34.86
C GLY A 721 7.99 -5.84 -34.35
N SER A 722 9.03 -5.89 -33.51
CA SER A 722 9.59 -7.16 -33.05
C SER A 722 8.84 -7.72 -31.84
N LEU A 723 8.00 -8.74 -32.07
CA LEU A 723 7.32 -9.48 -31.01
C LEU A 723 8.31 -10.22 -30.09
N LEU A 724 9.42 -10.72 -30.62
CA LEU A 724 10.47 -11.36 -29.83
C LEU A 724 11.14 -10.38 -28.87
N ALA A 725 11.45 -9.17 -29.34
CA ALA A 725 12.00 -8.13 -28.48
C ALA A 725 10.99 -7.70 -27.39
N ALA A 726 9.71 -7.57 -27.75
CA ALA A 726 8.65 -7.28 -26.79
C ALA A 726 8.52 -8.37 -25.71
N ALA A 727 8.56 -9.66 -26.10
CA ALA A 727 8.54 -10.78 -25.16
C ALA A 727 9.77 -10.81 -24.25
N ALA A 728 10.97 -10.58 -24.81
CA ALA A 728 12.20 -10.47 -24.04
C ALA A 728 12.16 -9.32 -23.01
N ALA A 729 11.53 -8.21 -23.37
CA ALA A 729 11.34 -7.07 -22.48
C ALA A 729 10.41 -7.37 -21.32
N VAL A 730 9.32 -8.11 -21.57
CA VAL A 730 8.43 -8.59 -20.50
C VAL A 730 9.20 -9.50 -19.55
N ALA A 731 9.99 -10.43 -20.08
CA ALA A 731 10.81 -11.33 -19.27
C ALA A 731 11.85 -10.56 -18.43
N ALA A 732 12.54 -9.59 -19.03
CA ALA A 732 13.51 -8.75 -18.34
C ALA A 732 12.86 -7.89 -17.24
N ALA A 733 11.73 -7.23 -17.54
CA ALA A 733 10.99 -6.44 -16.57
C ALA A 733 10.45 -7.31 -15.42
N ALA A 734 9.97 -8.53 -15.71
CA ALA A 734 9.55 -9.49 -14.69
C ALA A 734 10.72 -9.92 -13.79
N ALA A 735 11.89 -10.20 -14.38
CA ALA A 735 13.10 -10.54 -13.63
C ALA A 735 13.56 -9.38 -12.74
N MET A 736 13.51 -8.14 -13.25
CA MET A 736 13.82 -6.93 -12.48
C MET A 736 12.82 -6.70 -11.34
N MET A 737 11.52 -6.93 -11.55
CA MET A 737 10.51 -6.85 -10.49
C MET A 737 10.73 -7.92 -9.42
N TRP A 738 11.03 -9.16 -9.84
CA TRP A 738 11.35 -10.25 -8.93
C TRP A 738 12.59 -9.93 -8.09
N PHE A 739 13.64 -9.41 -8.71
CA PHE A 739 14.83 -8.94 -8.02
C PHE A 739 14.48 -7.83 -7.03
N ALA A 740 13.76 -6.80 -7.48
CA ALA A 740 13.36 -5.67 -6.65
C ALA A 740 12.57 -6.10 -5.40
N GLY A 741 11.72 -7.13 -5.52
CA GLY A 741 10.99 -7.72 -4.40
C GLY A 741 11.86 -8.44 -3.34
N LYS A 742 13.14 -8.69 -3.61
CA LYS A 742 14.08 -9.33 -2.68
C LYS A 742 15.08 -8.36 -2.04
N VAL A 743 15.15 -7.12 -2.53
CA VAL A 743 16.16 -6.16 -2.11
C VAL A 743 15.73 -5.45 -0.83
N THR A 744 16.64 -5.40 0.14
CA THR A 744 16.47 -4.72 1.44
C THR A 744 16.69 -3.21 1.31
N HIS A 745 16.22 -2.41 2.28
CA HIS A 745 16.52 -0.96 2.30
C HIS A 745 18.02 -0.67 2.27
N ARG A 746 18.82 -1.46 3.00
CA ARG A 746 20.29 -1.39 2.92
C ARG A 746 20.79 -1.71 1.52
N GLY A 747 20.25 -2.77 0.90
CA GLY A 747 20.58 -3.19 -0.46
C GLY A 747 20.33 -2.09 -1.49
N TRP A 748 19.16 -1.45 -1.46
CA TRP A 748 18.82 -0.36 -2.37
C TRP A 748 19.83 0.79 -2.29
N ILE A 749 20.11 1.28 -1.08
CA ILE A 749 21.08 2.35 -0.87
C ILE A 749 22.48 1.96 -1.40
N ARG A 750 22.93 0.71 -1.19
CA ARG A 750 24.23 0.28 -1.75
C ARG A 750 24.25 0.24 -3.27
N MET A 751 23.17 -0.27 -3.86
CA MET A 751 23.06 -0.46 -5.30
C MET A 751 22.76 0.82 -6.07
N LEU A 752 22.44 1.93 -5.39
CA LEU A 752 22.45 3.25 -6.04
C LEU A 752 23.77 3.53 -6.75
N GLY A 753 24.89 3.00 -6.23
CA GLY A 753 26.18 3.10 -6.91
C GLY A 753 26.22 2.43 -8.28
N LEU A 754 25.47 1.34 -8.49
CA LEU A 754 25.33 0.71 -9.81
C LEU A 754 24.54 1.62 -10.76
N GLY A 755 23.47 2.26 -10.27
CA GLY A 755 22.71 3.22 -11.05
C GLY A 755 23.55 4.42 -11.49
N LEU A 756 24.35 4.98 -10.57
CA LEU A 756 25.27 6.09 -10.87
C LEU A 756 26.38 5.67 -11.83
N ALA A 757 26.96 4.47 -11.66
CA ALA A 757 27.95 3.94 -12.59
C ALA A 757 27.37 3.74 -13.99
N ALA A 758 26.10 3.33 -14.12
CA ALA A 758 25.44 3.19 -15.42
C ALA A 758 25.39 4.50 -16.22
N LEU A 759 25.44 5.67 -15.57
CA LEU A 759 25.52 6.97 -16.24
C LEU A 759 26.83 7.20 -17.01
N THR A 760 27.84 6.35 -16.81
CA THR A 760 29.09 6.37 -17.59
C THR A 760 29.02 5.56 -18.89
N LEU A 761 27.98 4.74 -19.07
CA LEU A 761 27.78 3.93 -20.28
C LEU A 761 27.73 4.78 -21.56
N PRO A 762 26.97 5.90 -21.63
CA PRO A 762 26.91 6.71 -22.83
C PRO A 762 28.27 7.30 -23.21
N ALA A 763 29.09 7.66 -22.21
CA ALA A 763 30.45 8.14 -22.43
C ALA A 763 31.34 7.08 -23.07
N SER A 764 31.21 5.82 -22.60
CA SER A 764 31.99 4.69 -23.12
C SER A 764 31.66 4.44 -24.59
N VAL A 765 30.38 4.49 -24.96
CA VAL A 765 29.95 4.38 -26.37
C VAL A 765 30.41 5.57 -27.20
N TRP A 766 30.41 6.78 -26.63
CA TRP A 766 30.80 7.99 -27.34
C TRP A 766 32.31 8.05 -27.62
N PHE A 767 33.15 7.77 -26.63
CA PHE A 767 34.61 7.82 -26.75
C PHE A 767 35.20 6.56 -27.41
N PHE A 768 34.56 5.40 -27.23
CA PHE A 768 35.05 4.11 -27.71
C PHE A 768 33.95 3.34 -28.47
N PRO A 769 33.47 3.87 -29.63
CA PRO A 769 32.37 3.24 -30.37
C PRO A 769 32.68 1.80 -30.82
N GLY A 770 33.96 1.45 -31.01
CA GLY A 770 34.39 0.08 -31.35
C GLY A 770 34.26 -0.95 -30.21
N LEU A 771 34.10 -0.51 -28.96
CA LEU A 771 33.95 -1.42 -27.81
C LEU A 771 32.55 -2.07 -27.75
N LEU A 772 31.52 -1.35 -28.19
CA LEU A 772 30.12 -1.78 -28.19
C LEU A 772 29.45 -1.44 -29.54
N PRO A 773 29.84 -2.11 -30.64
CA PRO A 773 29.46 -1.71 -31.99
C PRO A 773 27.95 -1.82 -32.28
N PHE A 774 27.22 -2.58 -31.47
CA PHE A 774 25.76 -2.75 -31.57
C PHE A 774 24.97 -1.67 -30.81
N LEU A 775 25.64 -0.78 -30.08
CA LEU A 775 24.99 0.22 -29.23
C LEU A 775 25.37 1.63 -29.69
N ASN A 776 24.38 2.43 -30.10
CA ASN A 776 24.59 3.86 -30.33
C ASN A 776 24.41 4.66 -29.03
N VAL A 777 24.88 5.91 -29.01
CA VAL A 777 24.85 6.74 -27.79
C VAL A 777 23.41 7.00 -27.31
N LYS A 778 22.46 7.23 -28.22
CA LYS A 778 21.05 7.45 -27.85
C LYS A 778 20.50 6.26 -27.06
N THR A 779 20.68 5.05 -27.58
CA THR A 779 20.23 3.81 -26.91
C THR A 779 21.00 3.59 -25.62
N ALA A 780 22.32 3.83 -25.61
CA ALA A 780 23.14 3.77 -24.39
C ALA A 780 22.61 4.72 -23.29
N MET A 781 22.20 5.94 -23.66
CA MET A 781 21.61 6.90 -22.72
C MET A 781 20.25 6.42 -22.21
N MET A 782 19.38 5.88 -23.07
CA MET A 782 18.09 5.33 -22.63
C MET A 782 18.27 4.18 -21.64
N LEU A 783 19.22 3.27 -21.90
CA LEU A 783 19.54 2.16 -20.99
C LEU A 783 20.16 2.65 -19.69
N ALA A 784 21.07 3.63 -19.75
CA ALA A 784 21.66 4.27 -18.57
C ALA A 784 20.59 4.94 -17.71
N MET A 785 19.63 5.64 -18.32
CA MET A 785 18.50 6.26 -17.64
C MET A 785 17.60 5.22 -16.97
N LEU A 786 17.25 4.15 -17.68
CA LEU A 786 16.46 3.06 -17.12
C LEU A 786 17.16 2.41 -15.91
N ALA A 787 18.45 2.10 -16.04
CA ALA A 787 19.24 1.53 -14.95
C ALA A 787 19.32 2.50 -13.76
N TYR A 788 19.63 3.77 -14.01
CA TYR A 788 19.68 4.80 -12.98
C TYR A 788 18.33 4.93 -12.26
N GLY A 789 17.25 5.02 -13.02
CA GLY A 789 15.87 5.05 -12.56
C GLY A 789 15.50 3.91 -11.62
N PHE A 790 15.89 2.69 -11.99
CA PHE A 790 15.64 1.46 -11.23
C PHE A 790 16.25 1.50 -9.83
N PHE A 791 17.41 2.13 -9.65
CA PHE A 791 18.08 2.21 -8.35
C PHE A 791 17.77 3.50 -7.58
N VAL A 792 17.67 4.65 -8.26
CA VAL A 792 17.54 5.98 -7.62
C VAL A 792 16.22 6.13 -6.86
N GLY A 793 15.12 5.63 -7.41
CA GLY A 793 13.79 5.73 -6.81
C GLY A 793 13.66 4.98 -5.49
N PRO A 794 13.85 3.65 -5.47
CA PRO A 794 13.81 2.87 -4.24
C PRO A 794 14.82 3.31 -3.17
N SER A 795 15.98 3.83 -3.58
CA SER A 795 16.98 4.38 -2.66
C SER A 795 16.48 5.65 -1.96
N ALA A 796 15.85 6.57 -2.70
CA ALA A 796 15.22 7.75 -2.12
C ALA A 796 14.09 7.36 -1.15
N VAL A 797 13.25 6.38 -1.52
CA VAL A 797 12.18 5.87 -0.65
C VAL A 797 12.77 5.27 0.63
N SER A 798 13.85 4.49 0.52
CA SER A 798 14.52 3.87 1.67
C SER A 798 15.09 4.90 2.64
N LEU A 799 15.75 5.94 2.12
CA LEU A 799 16.25 7.06 2.93
C LEU A 799 15.10 7.86 3.57
N GLY A 800 14.02 8.10 2.84
CA GLY A 800 12.84 8.82 3.33
C GLY A 800 12.11 8.08 4.46
N ILE A 801 11.87 6.78 4.30
CA ILE A 801 11.26 5.93 5.34
C ILE A 801 12.16 5.90 6.58
N TYR A 802 13.46 5.73 6.39
CA TYR A 802 14.42 5.72 7.49
C TYR A 802 14.42 7.06 8.24
N GLN A 803 14.37 8.19 7.54
CA GLN A 803 14.25 9.51 8.16
C GLN A 803 12.96 9.63 8.97
N GLN A 804 11.82 9.30 8.36
CA GLN A 804 10.49 9.42 8.99
C GLN A 804 10.38 8.57 10.26
N ASN A 805 10.84 7.32 10.22
CA ASN A 805 10.75 6.38 11.34
C ASN A 805 11.70 6.71 12.49
N ASN A 806 12.69 7.57 12.28
CA ASN A 806 13.70 7.92 13.29
C ASN A 806 13.54 9.36 13.78
N THR A 807 12.47 10.05 13.41
CA THR A 807 12.17 11.43 13.85
C THR A 807 11.01 11.44 14.80
N ASP A 808 11.18 12.13 15.95
CA ASP A 808 10.09 12.38 16.87
C ASP A 808 8.92 13.02 16.11
N LYS A 809 7.74 12.40 16.22
CA LYS A 809 6.51 12.82 15.55
C LYS A 809 6.18 14.30 15.80
N LYS A 810 6.55 14.85 16.95
CA LYS A 810 6.37 16.28 17.30
C LYS A 810 7.25 17.22 16.48
N HIS A 811 8.30 16.71 15.84
CA HIS A 811 9.32 17.51 15.15
C HIS A 811 9.43 17.22 13.65
N LEU A 812 8.64 16.27 13.11
CA LEU A 812 8.65 15.90 11.69
C LEU A 812 8.63 17.13 10.75
N GLY A 813 7.71 18.07 10.95
CA GLY A 813 7.62 19.27 10.09
C GLY A 813 8.88 20.12 10.08
N LYS A 814 9.56 20.29 11.23
CA LYS A 814 10.82 21.05 11.33
C LYS A 814 11.98 20.32 10.63
N VAL A 815 12.04 19.00 10.80
CA VAL A 815 13.07 18.15 10.21
C VAL A 815 12.91 18.07 8.69
N PHE A 816 11.69 17.87 8.18
CA PHE A 816 11.41 17.88 6.74
C PHE A 816 11.64 19.26 6.11
N GLY A 817 11.26 20.34 6.79
CA GLY A 817 11.55 21.71 6.33
C GLY A 817 13.05 21.95 6.16
N SER A 818 13.85 21.58 7.16
CA SER A 818 15.31 21.71 7.09
C SER A 818 15.93 20.79 6.03
N GLY A 819 15.42 19.57 5.90
CA GLY A 819 15.84 18.63 4.85
C GLY A 819 15.55 19.16 3.45
N SER A 820 14.41 19.82 3.23
CA SER A 820 14.06 20.49 1.97
C SER A 820 15.01 21.64 1.66
N SER A 821 15.37 22.46 2.66
CA SER A 821 16.38 23.51 2.48
C SER A 821 17.74 22.92 2.06
N PHE A 822 18.20 21.86 2.74
CA PHE A 822 19.42 21.14 2.34
C PHE A 822 19.35 20.61 0.91
N PHE A 823 18.25 19.94 0.57
CA PHE A 823 18.02 19.40 -0.76
C PHE A 823 18.10 20.48 -1.84
N ASN A 824 17.43 21.61 -1.65
CA ASN A 824 17.43 22.72 -2.60
C ASN A 824 18.81 23.37 -2.72
N THR A 825 19.51 23.59 -1.60
CA THR A 825 20.85 24.19 -1.66
C THR A 825 21.87 23.27 -2.35
N PHE A 826 21.82 21.96 -2.09
CA PHE A 826 22.67 20.99 -2.79
C PHE A 826 22.37 20.94 -4.28
N ASN A 827 21.08 20.98 -4.68
CA ASN A 827 20.72 21.09 -6.09
C ASN A 827 21.26 22.38 -6.72
N SER A 828 21.12 23.52 -6.04
CA SER A 828 21.69 24.80 -6.48
C SER A 828 23.20 24.72 -6.70
N LEU A 829 23.92 24.11 -5.76
CA LEU A 829 25.35 23.87 -5.88
C LEU A 829 25.67 23.00 -7.11
N GLY A 830 24.93 21.90 -7.31
CA GLY A 830 25.13 21.01 -8.45
C GLY A 830 24.89 21.67 -9.80
N TYR A 831 23.83 22.47 -9.93
CA TYR A 831 23.60 23.26 -11.14
C TYR A 831 24.71 24.28 -11.37
N GLY A 832 25.18 24.96 -10.31
CA GLY A 832 26.29 25.90 -10.41
C GLY A 832 27.60 25.25 -10.84
N LEU A 833 27.95 24.10 -10.26
CA LEU A 833 29.14 23.33 -10.64
C LEU A 833 29.06 22.82 -12.07
N LEU A 834 27.90 22.29 -12.46
CA LEU A 834 27.67 21.76 -13.80
C LEU A 834 27.66 22.87 -14.87
N SER A 835 27.07 24.02 -14.54
CA SER A 835 27.10 25.24 -15.36
C SER A 835 28.53 25.73 -15.60
N LEU A 836 29.33 25.82 -14.53
CA LEU A 836 30.73 26.22 -14.61
C LEU A 836 31.53 25.24 -15.48
N ALA A 837 31.36 23.94 -15.25
CA ALA A 837 32.01 22.92 -16.07
C ALA A 837 31.56 23.03 -17.54
N ALA A 838 30.27 23.20 -17.82
CA ALA A 838 29.75 23.39 -19.18
C ALA A 838 30.28 24.66 -19.85
N GLY A 839 30.55 25.73 -19.11
CA GLY A 839 31.23 26.92 -19.63
C GLY A 839 32.70 26.68 -19.95
N ALA A 840 33.36 25.75 -19.27
CA ALA A 840 34.78 25.43 -19.47
C ALA A 840 35.03 24.49 -20.68
N PHE A 841 34.01 23.79 -21.18
CA PHE A 841 34.11 22.87 -22.33
C PHE A 841 33.20 23.34 -23.46
N SER A 842 33.75 23.59 -24.66
CA SER A 842 32.97 23.93 -25.85
C SER A 842 33.42 23.07 -27.05
N PRO A 843 32.58 22.15 -27.57
CA PRO A 843 31.26 21.77 -27.07
C PRO A 843 31.33 21.07 -25.70
N ALA A 844 30.27 21.23 -24.91
CA ALA A 844 30.20 20.69 -23.55
C ALA A 844 30.31 19.16 -23.49
N PHE A 845 29.53 18.45 -24.32
CA PHE A 845 29.62 16.99 -24.46
C PHE A 845 30.32 16.62 -25.78
N PRO A 846 31.13 15.54 -25.80
CA PRO A 846 31.24 14.51 -24.76
C PRO A 846 32.23 14.82 -23.61
N ALA A 847 33.04 15.88 -23.69
CA ALA A 847 34.10 16.16 -22.72
C ALA A 847 33.63 16.18 -21.25
N LEU A 848 32.44 16.74 -20.96
CA LEU A 848 31.87 16.76 -19.62
C LEU A 848 31.58 15.38 -19.01
N PHE A 849 31.49 14.32 -19.81
CA PHE A 849 31.30 12.98 -19.28
C PHE A 849 32.49 12.53 -18.41
N VAL A 850 33.70 13.05 -18.62
CA VAL A 850 34.86 12.69 -17.80
C VAL A 850 34.71 13.17 -16.35
N PRO A 851 34.57 14.49 -16.06
CA PRO A 851 34.38 14.97 -14.70
C PRO A 851 33.05 14.47 -14.08
N LEU A 852 31.98 14.34 -14.87
CA LEU A 852 30.72 13.77 -14.39
C LEU A 852 30.86 12.29 -14.03
N GLY A 853 31.54 11.51 -14.85
CA GLY A 853 31.78 10.09 -14.61
C GLY A 853 32.57 9.87 -13.32
N LEU A 854 33.63 10.65 -13.09
CA LEU A 854 34.38 10.62 -11.83
C LEU A 854 33.48 10.99 -10.63
N ALA A 855 32.65 12.02 -10.76
CA ALA A 855 31.71 12.40 -9.70
C ALA A 855 30.67 11.30 -9.41
N TYR A 856 30.15 10.62 -10.43
CA TYR A 856 29.20 9.53 -10.27
C TYR A 856 29.83 8.25 -9.71
N LEU A 857 31.07 7.94 -10.09
CA LEU A 857 31.82 6.83 -9.50
C LEU A 857 32.12 7.09 -8.02
N LEU A 858 32.55 8.31 -7.67
CA LEU A 858 32.75 8.72 -6.28
C LEU A 858 31.43 8.68 -5.49
N GLY A 859 30.36 9.23 -6.05
CA GLY A 859 29.02 9.17 -5.49
C GLY A 859 28.57 7.73 -5.25
N GLY A 860 28.79 6.85 -6.24
CA GLY A 860 28.45 5.44 -6.14
C GLY A 860 29.22 4.72 -5.03
N TRP A 861 30.51 5.02 -4.88
CA TRP A 861 31.31 4.53 -3.75
C TRP A 861 30.80 5.04 -2.40
N LEU A 862 30.43 6.32 -2.31
CA LEU A 862 29.86 6.91 -1.09
C LEU A 862 28.54 6.25 -0.69
N PHE A 863 27.64 6.01 -1.65
CA PHE A 863 26.35 5.34 -1.40
C PHE A 863 26.51 3.86 -1.08
N HIS A 864 27.47 3.17 -1.70
CA HIS A 864 27.81 1.80 -1.35
C HIS A 864 28.20 1.66 0.14
N ARG A 865 28.91 2.65 0.68
CA ARG A 865 29.31 2.69 2.10
C ARG A 865 28.31 3.38 3.03
N ALA A 866 27.27 4.02 2.50
CA ALA A 866 26.30 4.79 3.30
C ALA A 866 25.58 3.96 4.37
N PRO A 867 25.15 2.70 4.14
CA PRO A 867 24.42 1.93 5.15
C PRO A 867 25.23 1.68 6.44
N ALA A 868 26.55 1.56 6.35
CA ALA A 868 27.42 1.41 7.52
C ALA A 868 27.41 2.67 8.43
N ARG A 869 26.95 3.81 7.91
CA ARG A 869 26.86 5.08 8.64
C ARG A 869 25.45 5.41 9.13
N LEU A 870 24.48 4.54 8.89
CA LEU A 870 23.05 4.73 9.18
C LEU A 870 22.53 3.57 10.06
N PRO A 871 22.86 3.57 11.36
CA PRO A 871 22.50 2.48 12.28
C PRO A 871 20.99 2.38 12.50
N GLY A 872 20.44 1.17 12.59
CA GLY A 872 18.99 0.96 12.69
C GLY A 872 18.25 1.03 11.35
N LEU A 873 18.98 1.07 10.22
CA LEU A 873 18.41 0.80 8.90
C LEU A 873 17.72 -0.57 8.94
N PRO A 874 16.41 -0.66 8.63
CA PRO A 874 15.69 -1.92 8.68
C PRO A 874 16.36 -2.96 7.79
N GLU A 875 16.53 -4.17 8.31
CA GLU A 875 17.18 -5.26 7.58
C GLU A 875 16.32 -5.82 6.46
N SER A 876 15.01 -5.59 6.49
CA SER A 876 14.08 -5.95 5.44
C SER A 876 13.26 -4.74 4.96
N SER A 877 12.95 -4.72 3.67
CA SER A 877 11.95 -3.82 3.08
C SER A 877 10.51 -4.24 3.45
N PHE A 878 10.37 -5.43 4.03
CA PHE A 878 9.12 -6.08 4.39
C PHE A 878 9.15 -6.44 5.88
N LYS A 879 8.30 -5.82 6.70
CA LYS A 879 7.81 -6.49 7.91
C LYS A 879 7.23 -7.84 7.48
N LYS A 880 7.67 -8.95 8.10
CA LYS A 880 7.08 -10.26 7.80
C LYS A 880 5.58 -10.16 8.12
N ALA A 881 4.76 -10.98 7.45
CA ALA A 881 3.32 -11.02 7.74
C ALA A 881 3.02 -11.31 9.23
N ALA A 882 3.97 -11.93 9.94
CA ALA A 882 3.95 -12.18 11.38
C ALA A 882 4.21 -10.93 12.26
N ASP A 883 4.74 -9.83 11.72
CA ASP A 883 5.00 -8.59 12.49
C ASP A 883 3.85 -7.56 12.36
N ARG A 884 2.67 -8.04 11.96
CA ARG A 884 1.44 -7.26 11.74
C ARG A 884 0.32 -7.58 12.73
N ASP A 885 0.67 -8.26 13.82
CA ASP A 885 -0.19 -8.42 14.98
C ASP A 885 -0.10 -7.19 15.88
#